data_AF-A0A6P4ZTK3-F1
#
_entry.id   AF-A0A6P4ZTK3-F1
#
_cell.length_a   1.000
_cell.length_b   1.000
_cell.length_c   1.000
_cell.angle_alpha   90.00
_cell.angle_beta   90.00
_cell.angle_gamma   90.00
#
_symmetry.space_group_name_H-M   'P 1'
#
loop_
_entity.id
_entity.type
_entity.pdbx_description
1 polymer ?
#
loop_
_entity_poly.entity_id
_entity_poly.type
_entity_poly.pdbx_seq_one_letter_code
_entity_poly.pdbx_strand_id
1 'polypeptide(L)'
;MIRIPNVTSGTAWRSMRRMQVTTRAATTSSQHGPTSQQPPRRRASPQAPWQPSQQALPTREPSKPTALPWVDFAAPDPTKKAGKPQKITFLCNSFNGLSQRLYLELVSRGHHVTVHENPRGEEMTKAAEADKPDLVLCPFLTRRVPPSLYNNPARPVLIVHPGIPGDRGPSSIDWALKEGATEWGVTVLQAADEMDAGDIWAACKFPVNRQATKSSLYGKEVTKAAALAVQGALEALEQGTPPTPLDYSHPEVKGELRRKLTAEDRQVDWTQPAEDVARVVRACDSQPGAMGLLRLSVQGQLQQHEVLLFGACVEGNRDMVRQLKERAGHATPGDIIARRNSAVLVACKDREDAIWISHLKTPPPQENCPALAGLPQRSSLKLPATSVLPCADVPPLPVSHSDPLPYGTRPETFQDVWTTRQDGVCYVHFDFYNGAMSTDQCKRLEQVLWDAEQDPDCSVVALMGGHNFFSNGIHLNVIESSECAIAESWANITAINDVVKAIFRMRNKVTVSVLQGNAGAGGVMMALAADRVVSHAGVVLNPHYRKMALFGSEYWTYSLPQRVGFPMAEELTTRLQPVLAPEAWDMGMLDDVIGSDAVELNAQIHLKCLRLQAEAGEILRVKRAATSSLWSILEQHRQEELGYMRQCFQDKEYHARRRKFVYH
;
A
#
# COMPACT_ATOMS: atom_id res chain seq x y z
N MET A 1 20.94 -58.72 -18.56
CA MET A 1 19.74 -58.96 -19.38
C MET A 1 19.46 -57.66 -20.16
N ILE A 2 20.14 -57.39 -21.29
CA ILE A 2 19.78 -57.72 -22.69
C ILE A 2 18.40 -57.15 -23.06
N ARG A 3 18.32 -55.93 -23.64
CA ARG A 3 18.27 -55.54 -25.09
C ARG A 3 16.98 -55.94 -25.86
N ILE A 4 16.19 -54.90 -26.22
CA ILE A 4 15.50 -54.51 -27.49
C ILE A 4 15.08 -55.65 -28.48
N PRO A 5 13.88 -55.59 -29.12
CA PRO A 5 13.79 -55.00 -30.48
C PRO A 5 12.50 -54.22 -30.84
N ASN A 6 12.70 -53.31 -31.81
CA ASN A 6 11.75 -52.63 -32.70
C ASN A 6 10.99 -53.58 -33.65
N VAL A 7 9.82 -53.15 -34.15
CA VAL A 7 9.24 -53.44 -35.50
C VAL A 7 8.32 -52.23 -35.84
N THR A 8 8.65 -51.28 -36.74
CA THR A 8 8.34 -51.16 -38.20
C THR A 8 6.87 -51.48 -38.59
N SER A 9 6.12 -50.88 -39.53
CA SER A 9 6.30 -49.88 -40.61
C SER A 9 4.97 -49.77 -41.41
N GLY A 10 4.73 -48.65 -42.12
CA GLY A 10 3.88 -48.56 -43.34
C GLY A 10 2.36 -48.47 -43.10
N THR A 11 1.52 -47.73 -43.85
CA THR A 11 1.63 -47.18 -45.21
C THR A 11 0.50 -46.16 -45.43
N ALA A 12 0.74 -45.20 -46.32
CA ALA A 12 -0.19 -44.17 -46.83
C ALA A 12 -1.46 -44.74 -47.46
N TRP A 13 -2.53 -43.94 -47.64
CA TRP A 13 -3.30 -43.83 -48.90
C TRP A 13 -4.21 -42.58 -48.91
N ARG A 14 -4.32 -41.96 -50.09
CA ARG A 14 -4.97 -40.68 -50.40
C ARG A 14 -6.49 -40.82 -50.59
N SER A 15 -7.17 -39.67 -50.44
CA SER A 15 -8.08 -39.05 -51.44
C SER A 15 -9.54 -38.77 -51.03
N MET A 16 -9.88 -37.49 -51.20
CA MET A 16 -11.11 -36.90 -51.75
C MET A 16 -12.45 -37.65 -51.62
N ARG A 17 -13.48 -36.96 -51.09
CA ARG A 17 -14.47 -36.19 -51.90
C ARG A 17 -15.58 -35.60 -51.00
N ARG A 18 -15.98 -34.37 -51.35
CA ARG A 18 -17.26 -33.74 -50.98
C ARG A 18 -18.43 -34.59 -51.51
N MET A 19 -19.56 -34.64 -50.81
CA MET A 19 -20.76 -33.83 -51.09
C MET A 19 -21.96 -34.29 -50.23
N GLN A 20 -22.83 -33.32 -49.99
CA GLN A 20 -24.13 -33.39 -49.31
C GLN A 20 -25.05 -34.48 -49.89
N VAL A 21 -26.05 -34.90 -49.11
CA VAL A 21 -27.48 -34.75 -49.46
C VAL A 21 -28.37 -35.15 -48.27
N THR A 22 -29.40 -34.35 -48.11
CA THR A 22 -30.59 -34.36 -47.24
C THR A 22 -31.49 -35.60 -47.34
N THR A 23 -32.24 -35.95 -46.28
CA THR A 23 -33.73 -35.88 -46.14
C THR A 23 -34.33 -36.94 -45.19
N ARG A 24 -35.28 -36.48 -44.35
CA ARG A 24 -36.58 -37.05 -43.88
C ARG A 24 -36.67 -38.52 -43.39
N ALA A 25 -37.65 -38.98 -42.64
CA ALA A 25 -38.66 -38.52 -41.65
C ALA A 25 -39.55 -39.76 -41.40
N ALA A 26 -40.04 -40.00 -40.17
CA ALA A 26 -41.24 -40.80 -39.84
C ALA A 26 -41.54 -40.61 -38.33
N THR A 27 -42.59 -39.93 -37.85
CA THR A 27 -44.05 -40.21 -37.79
C THR A 27 -44.47 -41.44 -36.97
N THR A 28 -45.21 -41.22 -35.87
CA THR A 28 -46.52 -41.83 -35.57
C THR A 28 -47.31 -41.04 -34.49
N SER A 29 -48.64 -41.06 -34.65
CA SER A 29 -49.81 -40.41 -33.99
C SER A 29 -50.20 -41.01 -32.62
N SER A 30 -51.05 -40.43 -31.74
CA SER A 30 -52.48 -40.03 -31.85
C SER A 30 -52.93 -39.10 -30.68
N GLN A 31 -53.59 -37.95 -30.93
CA GLN A 31 -55.04 -37.61 -30.81
C GLN A 31 -55.82 -37.89 -29.51
N HIS A 32 -56.22 -36.81 -28.81
CA HIS A 32 -57.63 -36.44 -28.44
C HIS A 32 -57.72 -34.96 -27.98
N GLY A 33 -58.77 -34.24 -28.40
CA GLY A 33 -59.26 -32.94 -27.88
C GLY A 33 -60.80 -32.99 -27.73
N PRO A 34 -61.59 -31.89 -27.53
CA PRO A 34 -61.26 -30.45 -27.52
C PRO A 34 -62.04 -29.57 -26.48
N THR A 35 -61.72 -28.25 -26.38
CA THR A 35 -62.66 -27.06 -26.33
C THR A 35 -61.87 -25.76 -26.00
N SER A 36 -61.70 -24.82 -26.97
CA SER A 36 -62.31 -23.45 -27.09
C SER A 36 -62.04 -22.48 -25.91
N GLN A 37 -61.58 -21.21 -26.00
CA GLN A 37 -61.66 -20.14 -27.01
C GLN A 37 -60.47 -19.13 -26.83
N GLN A 38 -60.08 -18.40 -27.89
CA GLN A 38 -59.19 -17.21 -27.86
C GLN A 38 -60.01 -15.90 -27.79
N PRO A 39 -59.41 -14.76 -27.34
CA PRO A 39 -59.09 -13.68 -28.30
C PRO A 39 -57.81 -12.86 -27.91
N PRO A 40 -57.47 -11.69 -28.53
CA PRO A 40 -56.69 -11.58 -29.76
C PRO A 40 -55.38 -10.74 -29.62
N ARG A 41 -54.48 -10.88 -30.60
CA ARG A 41 -53.24 -10.09 -30.74
C ARG A 41 -53.54 -8.64 -31.19
N ARG A 42 -52.88 -7.65 -30.57
CA ARG A 42 -52.77 -6.27 -31.09
C ARG A 42 -51.32 -5.86 -31.36
N ARG A 43 -51.13 -5.24 -32.53
CA ARG A 43 -49.88 -4.63 -33.03
C ARG A 43 -49.57 -3.33 -32.29
N ALA A 44 -48.27 -3.06 -32.14
CA ALA A 44 -47.70 -1.84 -31.57
C ALA A 44 -47.98 -0.60 -32.44
N SER A 45 -48.17 0.54 -31.76
CA SER A 45 -48.15 1.90 -32.33
C SER A 45 -46.94 2.66 -31.75
N PRO A 46 -46.35 3.63 -32.47
CA PRO A 46 -45.09 4.27 -32.06
C PRO A 46 -45.32 5.32 -30.96
N GLN A 47 -44.50 5.28 -29.91
CA GLN A 47 -44.49 6.28 -28.84
C GLN A 47 -43.92 7.61 -29.35
N ALA A 48 -44.61 8.70 -29.01
CA ALA A 48 -44.18 10.08 -29.25
C ALA A 48 -42.95 10.44 -28.39
N PRO A 49 -42.08 11.35 -28.85
CA PRO A 49 -40.90 11.78 -28.10
C PRO A 49 -41.27 12.62 -26.88
N TRP A 50 -40.56 12.38 -25.78
CA TRP A 50 -40.67 13.07 -24.50
C TRP A 50 -40.22 14.55 -24.63
N GLN A 51 -41.08 15.49 -24.23
CA GLN A 51 -40.71 16.91 -24.05
C GLN A 51 -40.39 17.17 -22.58
N PRO A 52 -39.27 17.84 -22.23
CA PRO A 52 -38.98 18.20 -20.85
C PRO A 52 -39.91 19.34 -20.40
N SER A 53 -40.52 19.20 -19.22
CA SER A 53 -41.23 20.29 -18.55
C SER A 53 -40.23 21.35 -18.08
N GLN A 54 -40.25 22.53 -18.72
CA GLN A 54 -39.60 23.73 -18.20
C GLN A 54 -40.43 24.29 -17.02
N GLN A 55 -40.13 23.84 -15.81
CA GLN A 55 -40.36 24.67 -14.62
C GLN A 55 -39.03 25.31 -14.26
N ALA A 56 -38.96 26.63 -14.43
CA ALA A 56 -37.81 27.42 -14.07
C ALA A 56 -37.56 27.30 -12.55
N LEU A 57 -36.38 26.81 -12.19
CA LEU A 57 -35.84 26.94 -10.83
C LEU A 57 -35.74 28.45 -10.50
N PRO A 58 -36.08 28.87 -9.27
CA PRO A 58 -35.93 30.27 -8.89
C PRO A 58 -34.46 30.67 -9.04
N THR A 59 -34.22 31.67 -9.89
CA THR A 59 -32.91 32.31 -10.06
C THR A 59 -32.52 32.95 -8.73
N ARG A 60 -31.58 32.32 -8.00
CA ARG A 60 -30.84 32.98 -6.92
C ARG A 60 -30.05 34.12 -7.54
N GLU A 61 -30.20 35.33 -6.99
CA GLU A 61 -29.28 36.43 -7.28
C GLU A 61 -27.83 35.97 -7.02
N PRO A 62 -26.83 36.43 -7.80
CA PRO A 62 -25.43 36.07 -7.56
C PRO A 62 -24.97 36.73 -6.26
N SER A 63 -25.18 36.02 -5.15
CA SER A 63 -24.47 36.27 -3.90
C SER A 63 -22.97 36.23 -4.18
N LYS A 64 -22.19 37.07 -3.51
CA LYS A 64 -20.72 36.95 -3.51
C LYS A 64 -20.34 35.48 -3.32
N PRO A 65 -19.34 34.96 -4.05
CA PRO A 65 -18.96 33.56 -3.93
C PRO A 65 -18.65 33.26 -2.47
N THR A 66 -19.37 32.29 -1.89
CA THR A 66 -19.11 31.84 -0.52
C THR A 66 -17.71 31.25 -0.50
N ALA A 67 -16.84 31.74 0.38
CA ALA A 67 -15.47 31.26 0.49
C ALA A 67 -15.45 29.74 0.75
N LEU A 68 -14.58 29.01 0.06
CA LEU A 68 -14.43 27.58 0.29
C LEU A 68 -13.90 27.31 1.71
N PRO A 69 -14.36 26.25 2.38
CA PRO A 69 -13.97 25.92 3.76
C PRO A 69 -12.60 25.24 3.79
N TRP A 70 -11.54 25.98 3.46
CA TRP A 70 -10.16 25.49 3.47
C TRP A 70 -9.62 25.33 4.90
N VAL A 71 -8.98 24.18 5.12
CA VAL A 71 -8.18 23.87 6.31
C VAL A 71 -6.71 23.86 5.91
N ASP A 72 -5.86 24.50 6.73
CA ASP A 72 -4.42 24.58 6.48
C ASP A 72 -3.74 23.22 6.72
N PHE A 73 -2.97 22.75 5.74
CA PHE A 73 -2.20 21.51 5.82
C PHE A 73 -0.97 21.60 6.73
N ALA A 74 -0.47 22.82 6.94
CA ALA A 74 0.58 23.12 7.90
C ALA A 74 0.03 23.37 9.31
N ALA A 75 -1.30 23.34 9.50
CA ALA A 75 -1.87 23.44 10.83
C ALA A 75 -1.25 22.33 11.72
N PRO A 76 -0.80 22.68 12.94
CA PRO A 76 -0.39 21.67 13.90
C PRO A 76 -1.55 20.69 14.08
N ASP A 77 -1.24 19.42 14.32
CA ASP A 77 -2.27 18.43 14.62
C ASP A 77 -3.13 19.02 15.74
N PRO A 78 -4.41 19.33 15.46
CA PRO A 78 -5.18 20.21 16.32
C PRO A 78 -5.18 19.66 17.74
N THR A 79 -4.85 20.55 18.68
CA THR A 79 -4.77 20.24 20.11
C THR A 79 -5.98 19.41 20.53
N LYS A 80 -5.78 18.41 21.42
CA LYS A 80 -6.82 17.56 22.07
C LYS A 80 -7.90 18.39 22.80
N LYS A 81 -8.62 19.27 22.12
CA LYS A 81 -9.87 19.85 22.61
C LYS A 81 -10.94 18.86 22.26
N ALA A 82 -11.43 18.16 23.29
CA ALA A 82 -12.62 17.36 23.19
C ALA A 82 -13.77 18.30 22.81
N GLY A 83 -14.16 18.30 21.53
CA GLY A 83 -15.49 18.72 21.13
C GLY A 83 -16.53 17.81 21.80
N LYS A 84 -17.81 18.15 21.68
CA LYS A 84 -18.86 17.29 22.24
C LYS A 84 -18.72 15.85 21.70
N PRO A 85 -18.64 14.81 22.55
CA PRO A 85 -18.60 13.42 22.09
C PRO A 85 -19.75 13.11 21.13
N GLN A 86 -19.44 12.54 19.98
CA GLN A 86 -20.40 12.14 18.95
C GLN A 86 -20.31 10.64 18.69
N LYS A 87 -21.44 10.04 18.31
CA LYS A 87 -21.51 8.69 17.76
C LYS A 87 -21.33 8.75 16.25
N ILE A 88 -20.26 8.14 15.76
CA ILE A 88 -19.89 8.17 14.34
C ILE A 88 -19.89 6.75 13.80
N THR A 89 -20.61 6.52 12.70
CA THR A 89 -20.57 5.24 11.98
C THR A 89 -19.67 5.37 10.76
N PHE A 90 -18.66 4.51 10.67
CA PHE A 90 -17.82 4.36 9.48
C PHE A 90 -18.43 3.35 8.53
N LEU A 91 -18.63 3.78 7.28
CA LEU A 91 -18.90 2.90 6.16
C LEU A 91 -17.69 2.91 5.23
N CYS A 92 -16.91 1.83 5.22
CA CYS A 92 -15.71 1.74 4.40
C CYS A 92 -15.60 0.39 3.68
N ASN A 93 -14.98 0.36 2.51
CA ASN A 93 -14.70 -0.89 1.79
C ASN A 93 -13.81 -1.84 2.60
N SER A 94 -12.84 -1.28 3.34
CA SER A 94 -11.97 -1.99 4.26
C SER A 94 -11.44 -1.02 5.31
N PHE A 95 -11.06 -1.53 6.48
CA PHE A 95 -10.44 -0.78 7.56
C PHE A 95 -8.93 -0.57 7.27
N ASN A 96 -8.67 0.18 6.19
CA ASN A 96 -7.33 0.45 5.66
C ASN A 96 -6.57 1.51 6.48
N GLY A 97 -5.36 1.89 6.05
CA GLY A 97 -4.52 2.86 6.76
C GLY A 97 -5.20 4.23 7.00
N LEU A 98 -5.95 4.75 6.02
CA LEU A 98 -6.71 5.99 6.17
C LEU A 98 -7.84 5.83 7.21
N SER A 99 -8.64 4.78 7.08
CA SER A 99 -9.72 4.49 8.03
C SER A 99 -9.20 4.26 9.45
N GLN A 100 -8.08 3.56 9.62
CA GLN A 100 -7.43 3.36 10.92
C GLN A 100 -6.96 4.69 11.51
N ARG A 101 -6.29 5.55 10.70
CA ARG A 101 -5.85 6.86 11.16
C ARG A 101 -7.04 7.70 11.65
N LEU A 102 -8.09 7.84 10.84
CA LEU A 102 -9.27 8.61 11.23
C LEU A 102 -9.97 8.02 12.45
N TYR A 103 -10.09 6.69 12.55
CA TYR A 103 -10.65 6.04 13.72
C TYR A 103 -9.91 6.42 15.00
N LEU A 104 -8.57 6.31 14.99
CA LEU A 104 -7.74 6.62 16.14
C LEU A 104 -7.80 8.09 16.53
N GLU A 105 -7.74 9.00 15.55
CA GLU A 105 -7.89 10.43 15.76
C GLU A 105 -9.22 10.78 16.45
N LEU A 106 -10.32 10.24 15.93
CA LEU A 106 -11.66 10.49 16.48
C LEU A 106 -11.83 9.90 17.88
N VAL A 107 -11.37 8.66 18.11
CA VAL A 107 -11.43 8.02 19.43
C VAL A 107 -10.59 8.79 20.45
N SER A 108 -9.40 9.26 20.07
CA SER A 108 -8.52 10.04 20.96
C SER A 108 -9.14 11.37 21.41
N ARG A 109 -10.09 11.90 20.62
CA ARG A 109 -10.87 13.12 20.92
C ARG A 109 -12.18 12.84 21.67
N GLY A 110 -12.44 11.57 22.03
CA GLY A 110 -13.60 11.16 22.82
C GLY A 110 -14.84 10.80 21.99
N HIS A 111 -14.75 10.72 20.66
CA HIS A 111 -15.86 10.23 19.83
C HIS A 111 -16.01 8.71 19.96
N HIS A 112 -17.24 8.23 19.83
CA HIS A 112 -17.53 6.81 19.74
C HIS A 112 -17.66 6.41 18.28
N VAL A 113 -16.74 5.58 17.79
CA VAL A 113 -16.70 5.18 16.37
C VAL A 113 -17.01 3.70 16.20
N THR A 114 -18.07 3.39 15.44
CA THR A 114 -18.40 2.03 15.01
C THR A 114 -18.00 1.84 13.56
N VAL A 115 -17.32 0.74 13.22
CA VAL A 115 -16.82 0.48 11.87
C VAL A 115 -17.56 -0.69 11.22
N HIS A 116 -18.15 -0.45 10.05
CA HIS A 116 -18.72 -1.49 9.19
C HIS A 116 -17.89 -1.61 7.92
N GLU A 117 -17.21 -2.75 7.78
CA GLU A 117 -16.37 -3.05 6.62
C GLU A 117 -17.18 -3.71 5.51
N ASN A 118 -17.02 -3.20 4.30
CA ASN A 118 -17.57 -3.71 3.07
C ASN A 118 -19.12 -3.84 3.00
N PRO A 119 -19.95 -2.98 3.64
CA PRO A 119 -21.41 -3.09 3.56
C PRO A 119 -21.94 -2.79 2.16
N ARG A 120 -23.11 -3.33 1.81
CA ARG A 120 -23.78 -3.16 0.50
C ARG A 120 -25.22 -2.73 0.63
N GLY A 121 -25.62 -1.71 -0.14
CA GLY A 121 -27.03 -1.36 -0.32
C GLY A 121 -27.76 -1.22 1.03
N GLU A 122 -28.79 -2.04 1.23
CA GLU A 122 -29.57 -2.06 2.48
C GLU A 122 -28.75 -2.37 3.75
N GLU A 123 -27.63 -3.09 3.65
CA GLU A 123 -26.75 -3.35 4.80
C GLU A 123 -26.19 -2.05 5.38
N MET A 124 -25.89 -1.06 4.52
CA MET A 124 -25.45 0.26 4.98
C MET A 124 -26.55 0.94 5.78
N THR A 125 -27.79 0.89 5.28
CA THR A 125 -28.94 1.51 5.95
C THR A 125 -29.20 0.85 7.29
N LYS A 126 -29.25 -0.48 7.33
CA LYS A 126 -29.45 -1.27 8.56
C LYS A 126 -28.36 -1.01 9.60
N ALA A 127 -27.10 -0.93 9.17
CA ALA A 127 -25.98 -0.59 10.04
C ALA A 127 -26.17 0.77 10.71
N ALA A 128 -26.44 1.82 9.92
CA ALA A 128 -26.64 3.16 10.45
C ALA A 128 -27.92 3.29 11.29
N GLU A 129 -28.98 2.53 11.00
CA GLU A 129 -30.19 2.49 11.83
C GLU A 129 -29.94 1.80 13.18
N ALA A 130 -29.16 0.72 13.19
CA ALA A 130 -28.79 0.00 14.40
C ALA A 130 -27.88 0.84 15.32
N ASP A 131 -26.88 1.51 14.74
CA ASP A 131 -25.91 2.31 15.48
C ASP A 131 -26.51 3.61 16.04
N LYS A 132 -27.54 4.14 15.38
CA LYS A 132 -28.15 5.46 15.66
C LYS A 132 -27.07 6.56 15.79
N PRO A 133 -26.22 6.77 14.77
CA PRO A 133 -25.12 7.70 14.86
C PRO A 133 -25.61 9.14 14.67
N ASP A 134 -24.86 10.07 15.25
CA ASP A 134 -24.99 11.51 14.99
C ASP A 134 -24.47 11.85 13.58
N LEU A 135 -23.50 11.08 13.09
CA LEU A 135 -22.85 11.27 11.80
C LEU A 135 -22.47 9.92 11.16
N VAL A 136 -22.66 9.80 9.85
CA VAL A 136 -22.03 8.73 9.06
C VAL A 136 -20.81 9.29 8.32
N LEU A 137 -19.65 8.67 8.47
CA LEU A 137 -18.43 9.03 7.74
C LEU A 137 -18.04 7.89 6.79
N CYS A 138 -17.67 8.23 5.56
CA CYS A 138 -17.21 7.31 4.54
C CYS A 138 -15.75 7.63 4.16
N PRO A 139 -14.75 7.16 4.93
CA PRO A 139 -13.34 7.44 4.66
C PRO A 139 -12.81 6.87 3.34
N PHE A 140 -13.31 5.70 2.98
CA PHE A 140 -12.85 4.95 1.81
C PHE A 140 -14.00 4.09 1.31
N LEU A 141 -14.75 4.61 0.34
CA LEU A 141 -15.93 3.94 -0.19
C LEU A 141 -15.93 3.97 -1.72
N THR A 142 -16.07 2.81 -2.36
CA THR A 142 -16.20 2.70 -3.82
C THR A 142 -17.63 2.39 -4.25
N ARG A 143 -18.57 2.41 -3.30
CA ARG A 143 -19.97 2.05 -3.49
C ARG A 143 -20.85 3.26 -3.24
N ARG A 144 -21.95 3.33 -3.98
CA ARG A 144 -22.95 4.38 -3.79
C ARG A 144 -23.66 4.17 -2.45
N VAL A 145 -23.74 5.23 -1.65
CA VAL A 145 -24.57 5.25 -0.44
C VAL A 145 -26.04 5.32 -0.86
N PRO A 146 -26.95 4.51 -0.26
CA PRO A 146 -28.39 4.60 -0.52
C PRO A 146 -28.98 6.00 -0.23
N PRO A 147 -29.90 6.51 -1.08
CA PRO A 147 -30.59 7.78 -0.81
C PRO A 147 -31.32 7.84 0.53
N SER A 148 -31.83 6.70 1.00
CA SER A 148 -32.48 6.59 2.32
C SER A 148 -31.56 7.01 3.49
N LEU A 149 -30.23 6.95 3.31
CA LEU A 149 -29.28 7.34 4.33
C LEU A 149 -29.01 8.85 4.34
N TYR A 150 -28.65 9.41 3.18
CA TYR A 150 -28.20 10.80 3.08
C TYR A 150 -29.33 11.82 2.89
N ASN A 151 -30.55 11.39 2.54
CA ASN A 151 -31.72 12.27 2.52
C ASN A 151 -32.31 12.53 3.91
N ASN A 152 -31.73 11.94 4.98
CA ASN A 152 -32.13 12.24 6.35
C ASN A 152 -31.45 13.54 6.82
N PRO A 153 -32.18 14.66 6.96
CA PRO A 153 -31.58 15.94 7.34
C PRO A 153 -31.05 15.96 8.77
N ALA A 154 -31.48 15.03 9.63
CA ALA A 154 -31.02 14.93 11.01
C ALA A 154 -29.69 14.18 11.15
N ARG A 155 -29.19 13.55 10.08
CA ARG A 155 -27.97 12.73 10.12
C ARG A 155 -27.12 12.99 8.88
N PRO A 156 -26.09 13.85 8.98
CA PRO A 156 -25.15 14.06 7.89
C PRO A 156 -24.47 12.75 7.49
N VAL A 157 -24.16 12.64 6.19
CA VAL A 157 -23.40 11.54 5.62
C VAL A 157 -22.26 12.17 4.85
N LEU A 158 -21.05 12.06 5.40
CA LEU A 158 -19.87 12.71 4.86
C LEU A 158 -18.99 11.70 4.11
N ILE A 159 -18.52 12.09 2.93
CA ILE A 159 -17.61 11.31 2.09
C ILE A 159 -16.26 12.02 2.08
N VAL A 160 -15.19 11.25 2.32
CA VAL A 160 -13.82 11.74 2.17
C VAL A 160 -13.38 11.47 0.73
N HIS A 161 -13.36 12.51 -0.09
CA HIS A 161 -12.89 12.44 -1.47
C HIS A 161 -11.42 12.85 -1.56
N PRO A 162 -10.51 12.01 -2.09
CA PRO A 162 -9.09 12.30 -2.20
C PRO A 162 -8.76 13.21 -3.39
N GLY A 163 -9.52 14.29 -3.54
CA GLY A 163 -9.41 15.29 -4.59
C GLY A 163 -9.70 16.70 -4.07
N ILE A 164 -9.20 17.70 -4.78
CA ILE A 164 -9.50 19.13 -4.53
C ILE A 164 -10.98 19.45 -4.81
N PRO A 165 -11.53 20.57 -4.31
CA PRO A 165 -12.88 21.02 -4.64
C PRO A 165 -13.17 21.01 -6.15
N GLY A 166 -14.27 20.34 -6.52
CA GLY A 166 -14.71 20.13 -7.90
C GLY A 166 -14.16 18.88 -8.57
N ASP A 167 -13.12 18.24 -8.02
CA ASP A 167 -12.64 16.97 -8.56
C ASP A 167 -13.64 15.87 -8.21
N ARG A 168 -14.08 15.12 -9.23
CA ARG A 168 -15.07 14.06 -9.06
C ARG A 168 -14.66 12.80 -9.77
N GLY A 169 -15.01 11.66 -9.19
CA GLY A 169 -14.88 10.36 -9.84
C GLY A 169 -13.85 9.43 -9.19
N PRO A 170 -13.84 8.15 -9.60
CA PRO A 170 -13.22 7.07 -8.84
C PRO A 170 -11.70 6.92 -9.02
N SER A 171 -11.04 7.82 -9.76
CA SER A 171 -9.61 7.72 -10.12
C SER A 171 -8.88 9.05 -9.94
N SER A 172 -9.29 9.83 -8.95
CA SER A 172 -8.77 11.16 -8.61
C SER A 172 -7.24 11.20 -8.50
N ILE A 173 -6.66 10.43 -7.57
CA ILE A 173 -5.19 10.37 -7.37
C ILE A 173 -4.46 9.80 -8.59
N ASP A 174 -5.04 8.84 -9.28
CA ASP A 174 -4.46 8.25 -10.48
C ASP A 174 -4.27 9.33 -11.57
N TRP A 175 -5.29 10.18 -11.80
CA TRP A 175 -5.22 11.31 -12.72
C TRP A 175 -4.21 12.35 -12.26
N ALA A 176 -4.28 12.76 -10.98
CA ALA A 176 -3.37 13.77 -10.42
C ALA A 176 -1.90 13.38 -10.64
N LEU A 177 -1.53 12.13 -10.37
CA LEU A 177 -0.17 11.65 -10.61
C LEU A 177 0.16 11.53 -12.10
N LYS A 178 -0.76 11.02 -12.93
CA LYS A 178 -0.54 10.84 -14.37
C LYS A 178 -0.35 12.18 -15.10
N GLU A 179 -1.06 13.22 -14.67
CA GLU A 179 -1.00 14.58 -15.22
C GLU A 179 0.15 15.41 -14.62
N GLY A 180 0.87 14.88 -13.63
CA GLY A 180 1.99 15.58 -13.00
C GLY A 180 1.54 16.78 -12.15
N ALA A 181 0.40 16.67 -11.47
CA ALA A 181 -0.08 17.69 -10.56
C ALA A 181 0.98 18.00 -9.49
N THR A 182 1.24 19.28 -9.25
CA THR A 182 2.20 19.78 -8.25
C THR A 182 1.53 20.18 -6.92
N GLU A 183 0.21 20.32 -6.93
CA GLU A 183 -0.65 20.55 -5.77
C GLU A 183 -1.88 19.66 -5.92
N TRP A 184 -2.33 19.07 -4.82
CA TRP A 184 -3.58 18.29 -4.77
C TRP A 184 -4.28 18.52 -3.44
N GLY A 185 -5.29 17.71 -3.11
CA GLY A 185 -6.03 17.89 -1.86
C GLY A 185 -7.01 16.77 -1.54
N VAL A 186 -7.73 16.99 -0.45
CA VAL A 186 -8.86 16.19 0.03
C VAL A 186 -10.05 17.11 0.25
N THR A 187 -11.24 16.63 -0.10
CA THR A 187 -12.51 17.32 0.13
C THR A 187 -13.43 16.40 0.94
N VAL A 188 -13.95 16.90 2.05
CA VAL A 188 -15.01 16.25 2.82
C VAL A 188 -16.34 16.83 2.36
N LEU A 189 -17.15 16.01 1.70
CA LEU A 189 -18.38 16.42 1.03
C LEU A 189 -19.60 15.68 1.56
N GLN A 190 -20.76 16.32 1.49
CA GLN A 190 -22.04 15.69 1.78
C GLN A 190 -22.34 14.63 0.71
N ALA A 191 -22.81 13.44 1.10
CA ALA A 191 -23.29 12.46 0.14
C ALA A 191 -24.51 13.00 -0.63
N ALA A 192 -24.48 12.85 -1.95
CA ALA A 192 -25.50 13.34 -2.87
C ALA A 192 -25.84 12.30 -3.95
N ASP A 193 -26.85 12.59 -4.77
CA ASP A 193 -27.28 11.70 -5.85
C ASP A 193 -26.20 11.54 -6.92
N GLU A 194 -25.59 12.66 -7.32
CA GLU A 194 -24.46 12.70 -8.22
C GLU A 194 -23.15 12.42 -7.49
N MET A 195 -22.28 11.62 -8.11
CA MET A 195 -21.00 11.21 -7.53
C MET A 195 -20.11 12.43 -7.25
N ASP A 196 -19.65 12.54 -6.00
CA ASP A 196 -18.74 13.59 -5.50
C ASP A 196 -19.21 15.03 -5.79
N ALA A 197 -20.52 15.23 -5.98
CA ALA A 197 -21.10 16.53 -6.35
C ALA A 197 -21.80 17.26 -5.19
N GLY A 198 -21.75 16.70 -3.98
CA GLY A 198 -22.42 17.28 -2.82
C GLY A 198 -21.68 18.49 -2.24
N ASP A 199 -22.39 19.21 -1.37
CA ASP A 199 -21.87 20.40 -0.71
C ASP A 199 -20.62 20.10 0.12
N ILE A 200 -19.68 21.04 0.13
CA ILE A 200 -18.36 20.91 0.71
C ILE A 200 -18.40 21.35 2.17
N TRP A 201 -18.04 20.44 3.07
CA TRP A 201 -17.92 20.73 4.51
C TRP A 201 -16.54 21.26 4.89
N ALA A 202 -15.49 20.69 4.29
CA ALA A 202 -14.12 21.10 4.49
C ALA A 202 -13.24 20.62 3.32
N ALA A 203 -12.17 21.35 3.03
CA ALA A 203 -11.16 20.94 2.07
C ALA A 203 -9.75 21.21 2.60
N CYS A 204 -8.78 20.37 2.27
CA CYS A 204 -7.39 20.58 2.66
C CYS A 204 -6.47 20.29 1.46
N LYS A 205 -5.61 21.25 1.11
CA LYS A 205 -4.69 21.18 -0.03
C LYS A 205 -3.26 20.85 0.42
N PHE A 206 -2.50 20.14 -0.38
CA PHE A 206 -1.12 19.77 -0.08
C PHE A 206 -0.23 19.76 -1.33
N PRO A 207 1.09 20.00 -1.19
CA PRO A 207 2.03 19.92 -2.30
C PRO A 207 2.28 18.46 -2.71
N VAL A 208 2.46 18.24 -4.01
CA VAL A 208 2.92 16.97 -4.60
C VAL A 208 4.32 17.20 -5.17
N ASN A 209 5.30 17.30 -4.28
CA ASN A 209 6.67 17.75 -4.58
C ASN A 209 7.71 16.63 -4.66
N ARG A 210 7.28 15.38 -4.45
CA ARG A 210 8.17 14.19 -4.46
C ARG A 210 7.67 13.16 -5.46
N GLN A 211 8.58 12.28 -5.86
CA GLN A 211 8.31 11.12 -6.72
C GLN A 211 7.49 10.05 -5.98
N ALA A 212 6.25 10.35 -5.63
CA ALA A 212 5.36 9.47 -4.87
C ALA A 212 4.68 8.43 -5.77
N THR A 213 4.52 7.22 -5.24
CA THR A 213 3.51 6.27 -5.76
C THR A 213 2.12 6.68 -5.27
N LYS A 214 1.06 6.24 -5.96
CA LYS A 214 -0.33 6.43 -5.52
C LYS A 214 -0.54 5.96 -4.08
N SER A 215 -0.07 4.77 -3.71
CA SER A 215 -0.19 4.23 -2.35
C SER A 215 0.56 5.07 -1.31
N SER A 216 1.74 5.59 -1.68
CA SER A 216 2.54 6.46 -0.83
C SER A 216 1.86 7.81 -0.59
N LEU A 217 1.28 8.41 -1.63
CA LEU A 217 0.54 9.67 -1.53
C LEU A 217 -0.73 9.49 -0.68
N TYR A 218 -1.44 8.37 -0.87
CA TYR A 218 -2.58 8.00 -0.04
C TYR A 218 -2.21 7.85 1.44
N GLY A 219 -1.15 7.11 1.73
CA GLY A 219 -0.74 6.78 3.10
C GLY A 219 -0.13 7.94 3.88
N LYS A 220 0.26 9.04 3.23
CA LYS A 220 0.90 10.19 3.87
C LYS A 220 0.06 11.45 3.68
N GLU A 221 0.26 12.18 2.58
CA GLU A 221 -0.32 13.51 2.36
C GLU A 221 -1.85 13.48 2.37
N VAL A 222 -2.47 12.54 1.64
CA VAL A 222 -3.94 12.38 1.62
C VAL A 222 -4.46 12.01 3.01
N THR A 223 -3.77 11.12 3.74
CA THR A 223 -4.20 10.71 5.08
C THR A 223 -4.12 11.85 6.09
N LYS A 224 -3.06 12.67 6.06
CA LYS A 224 -2.94 13.88 6.89
C LYS A 224 -4.03 14.90 6.53
N ALA A 225 -4.18 15.21 5.24
CA ALA A 225 -5.17 16.16 4.75
C ALA A 225 -6.60 15.72 5.08
N ALA A 226 -6.89 14.42 4.99
CA ALA A 226 -8.19 13.87 5.38
C ALA A 226 -8.45 13.99 6.88
N ALA A 227 -7.46 13.74 7.74
CA ALA A 227 -7.61 13.92 9.18
C ALA A 227 -7.97 15.38 9.53
N LEU A 228 -7.25 16.34 8.93
CA LEU A 228 -7.49 17.77 9.10
C LEU A 228 -8.85 18.21 8.54
N ALA A 229 -9.21 17.76 7.33
CA ALA A 229 -10.49 18.12 6.70
C ALA A 229 -11.69 17.50 7.43
N VAL A 230 -11.60 16.24 7.88
CA VAL A 230 -12.66 15.62 8.69
C VAL A 230 -12.87 16.39 9.98
N GLN A 231 -11.80 16.84 10.62
CA GLN A 231 -11.94 17.70 11.78
C GLN A 231 -12.61 19.04 11.45
N GLY A 232 -12.17 19.73 10.40
CA GLY A 232 -12.82 20.98 9.98
C GLY A 232 -14.32 20.79 9.73
N ALA A 233 -14.71 19.66 9.15
CA ALA A 233 -16.12 19.31 8.95
C ALA A 233 -16.88 19.06 10.26
N LEU A 234 -16.26 18.40 11.24
CA LEU A 234 -16.84 18.18 12.56
C LEU A 234 -17.02 19.49 13.34
N GLU A 235 -16.02 20.39 13.28
CA GLU A 235 -16.10 21.72 13.89
C GLU A 235 -17.23 22.55 13.26
N ALA A 236 -17.36 22.51 11.92
CA ALA A 236 -18.46 23.16 11.22
C ALA A 236 -19.84 22.61 11.66
N LEU A 237 -19.96 21.29 11.80
CA LEU A 237 -21.17 20.63 12.31
C LEU A 237 -21.49 21.07 13.75
N GLU A 238 -20.51 21.12 14.64
CA GLU A 238 -20.68 21.54 16.03
C GLU A 238 -21.11 23.01 16.15
N GLN A 239 -20.59 23.87 15.27
CA GLN A 239 -20.92 25.30 15.23
C GLN A 239 -22.23 25.60 14.50
N GLY A 240 -22.82 24.62 13.81
CA GLY A 240 -23.99 24.83 12.95
C GLY A 240 -23.67 25.62 11.67
N THR A 241 -22.41 25.64 11.24
CA THR A 241 -21.96 26.26 10.00
C THR A 241 -22.42 25.39 8.82
N PRO A 242 -23.21 25.93 7.87
CA PRO A 242 -23.68 25.15 6.73
C PRO A 242 -22.52 24.84 5.76
N PRO A 243 -22.59 23.71 5.02
CA PRO A 243 -21.60 23.41 3.99
C PRO A 243 -21.70 24.41 2.83
N THR A 244 -20.61 24.56 2.08
CA THR A 244 -20.55 25.42 0.89
C THR A 244 -20.99 24.64 -0.35
N PRO A 245 -22.02 25.09 -1.10
CA PRO A 245 -22.43 24.41 -2.32
C PRO A 245 -21.28 24.33 -3.35
N LEU A 246 -21.21 23.20 -4.06
CA LEU A 246 -20.26 23.05 -5.16
C LEU A 246 -20.65 23.97 -6.33
N ASP A 247 -19.80 24.95 -6.63
CA ASP A 247 -19.99 25.92 -7.71
C ASP A 247 -18.75 25.99 -8.62
N TYR A 248 -18.87 25.47 -9.84
CA TYR A 248 -17.79 25.50 -10.84
C TYR A 248 -17.48 26.90 -11.38
N SER A 249 -18.30 27.91 -11.11
CA SER A 249 -17.98 29.30 -11.43
C SER A 249 -17.04 29.95 -10.40
N HIS A 250 -16.86 29.31 -9.24
CA HIS A 250 -15.98 29.79 -8.19
C HIS A 250 -14.50 29.63 -8.60
N PRO A 251 -13.66 30.68 -8.54
CA PRO A 251 -12.28 30.65 -9.07
C PRO A 251 -11.34 29.67 -8.35
N GLU A 252 -11.65 29.31 -7.11
CA GLU A 252 -10.88 28.31 -6.35
C GLU A 252 -11.31 26.85 -6.60
N VAL A 253 -12.46 26.61 -7.26
CA VAL A 253 -12.89 25.27 -7.66
C VAL A 253 -12.16 24.92 -8.96
N LYS A 254 -11.08 24.15 -8.83
CA LYS A 254 -10.18 23.80 -9.95
C LYS A 254 -10.33 22.35 -10.43
N GLY A 255 -11.04 21.51 -9.68
CA GLY A 255 -11.27 20.13 -10.08
C GLY A 255 -12.37 20.01 -11.14
N GLU A 256 -12.48 18.82 -11.71
CA GLU A 256 -13.46 18.50 -12.75
C GLU A 256 -14.03 17.09 -12.59
N LEU A 257 -15.09 16.78 -13.34
CA LEU A 257 -15.57 15.40 -13.43
C LEU A 257 -14.62 14.57 -14.29
N ARG A 258 -13.99 13.57 -13.67
CA ARG A 258 -13.05 12.68 -14.33
C ARG A 258 -13.65 11.30 -14.58
N ARG A 259 -13.42 10.78 -15.79
CA ARG A 259 -13.74 9.38 -16.09
C ARG A 259 -12.81 8.46 -15.31
N LYS A 260 -13.27 7.22 -15.07
CA LYS A 260 -12.39 6.17 -14.55
C LYS A 260 -11.23 5.91 -15.52
N LEU A 261 -10.01 5.77 -15.02
CA LEU A 261 -8.88 5.31 -15.84
C LEU A 261 -9.12 3.88 -16.31
N THR A 262 -8.96 3.65 -17.61
CA THR A 262 -9.09 2.33 -18.23
C THR A 262 -7.78 1.56 -18.18
N ALA A 263 -7.74 0.34 -18.74
CA ALA A 263 -6.50 -0.42 -18.86
C ALA A 263 -5.54 0.23 -19.87
N GLU A 264 -6.07 0.82 -20.94
CA GLU A 264 -5.33 1.51 -21.99
C GLU A 264 -4.59 2.74 -21.44
N ASP A 265 -5.23 3.52 -20.54
CA ASP A 265 -4.58 4.66 -19.88
C ASP A 265 -3.38 4.28 -19.02
N ARG A 266 -3.26 2.99 -18.68
CA ARG A 266 -2.26 2.44 -17.76
C ARG A 266 -1.19 1.63 -18.49
N GLN A 267 -1.21 1.64 -19.82
CA GLN A 267 -0.15 1.01 -20.61
C GLN A 267 1.10 1.86 -20.59
N VAL A 268 2.24 1.23 -20.35
CA VAL A 268 3.56 1.84 -20.45
C VAL A 268 3.98 1.86 -21.91
N ASP A 269 4.26 3.06 -22.40
CA ASP A 269 4.99 3.28 -23.65
C ASP A 269 6.46 3.49 -23.33
N TRP A 270 7.27 2.45 -23.56
CA TRP A 270 8.72 2.50 -23.32
C TRP A 270 9.46 3.50 -24.23
N THR A 271 8.83 3.95 -25.32
CA THR A 271 9.40 4.97 -26.22
C THR A 271 9.33 6.38 -25.66
N GLN A 272 8.80 6.54 -24.44
CA GLN A 272 8.83 7.79 -23.68
C GLN A 272 10.09 7.90 -22.79
N PRO A 273 10.45 9.12 -22.35
CA PRO A 273 11.49 9.34 -21.35
C PRO A 273 11.24 8.55 -20.06
N ALA A 274 12.32 8.19 -19.34
CA ALA A 274 12.22 7.33 -18.16
C ALA A 274 11.31 7.91 -17.06
N GLU A 275 11.28 9.24 -16.88
CA GLU A 275 10.43 9.90 -15.88
C GLU A 275 8.94 9.83 -16.24
N ASP A 276 8.59 9.91 -17.53
CA ASP A 276 7.20 9.80 -17.98
C ASP A 276 6.69 8.36 -17.80
N VAL A 277 7.53 7.37 -18.12
CA VAL A 277 7.26 5.95 -17.81
C VAL A 277 7.08 5.76 -16.31
N ALA A 278 7.99 6.31 -15.50
CA ALA A 278 7.92 6.22 -14.05
C ALA A 278 6.62 6.84 -13.50
N ARG A 279 6.16 7.96 -14.06
CA ARG A 279 4.90 8.61 -13.69
C ARG A 279 3.68 7.70 -13.88
N VAL A 280 3.59 7.00 -15.02
CA VAL A 280 2.52 6.03 -15.29
C VAL A 280 2.56 4.87 -14.30
N VAL A 281 3.74 4.30 -14.06
CA VAL A 281 3.92 3.20 -13.09
C VAL A 281 3.52 3.65 -11.68
N ARG A 282 3.99 4.81 -11.22
CA ARG A 282 3.70 5.37 -9.90
C ARG A 282 2.21 5.68 -9.72
N ALA A 283 1.52 6.19 -10.74
CA ALA A 283 0.08 6.45 -10.72
C ALA A 283 -0.76 5.17 -10.53
N CYS A 284 -0.21 4.01 -10.89
CA CYS A 284 -0.85 2.71 -10.77
C CYS A 284 -0.34 1.87 -9.58
N ASP A 285 0.58 2.40 -8.77
CA ASP A 285 1.24 1.69 -7.68
C ASP A 285 0.63 2.09 -6.32
N SER A 286 -0.01 1.22 -5.56
CA SER A 286 0.16 -0.24 -5.53
C SER A 286 -0.93 -1.03 -6.24
N GLN A 287 -2.00 -0.38 -6.71
CA GLN A 287 -3.07 -1.02 -7.47
C GLN A 287 -3.60 -0.04 -8.54
N PRO A 288 -3.92 -0.53 -9.75
CA PRO A 288 -3.94 -1.93 -10.18
C PRO A 288 -2.60 -2.45 -10.75
N GLY A 289 -1.59 -1.59 -10.90
CA GLY A 289 -0.37 -1.84 -11.68
C GLY A 289 -0.47 -1.30 -13.11
N ALA A 290 0.67 -0.84 -13.63
CA ALA A 290 0.76 -0.36 -15.01
C ALA A 290 1.10 -1.53 -15.94
N MET A 291 0.40 -1.68 -17.05
CA MET A 291 0.65 -2.77 -18.00
C MET A 291 1.90 -2.46 -18.82
N GLY A 292 2.83 -3.40 -18.91
CA GLY A 292 4.03 -3.26 -19.72
C GLY A 292 4.44 -4.56 -20.40
N LEU A 293 5.00 -4.42 -21.60
CA LEU A 293 5.65 -5.52 -22.32
C LEU A 293 7.16 -5.43 -22.10
N LEU A 294 7.72 -6.36 -21.34
CA LEU A 294 9.16 -6.46 -21.10
C LEU A 294 9.80 -7.46 -22.07
N ARG A 295 11.05 -7.20 -22.43
CA ARG A 295 11.83 -8.08 -23.32
C ARG A 295 13.12 -8.49 -22.65
N LEU A 296 13.43 -9.78 -22.64
CA LEU A 296 14.72 -10.28 -22.17
C LEU A 296 15.21 -11.47 -23.00
N SER A 297 16.52 -11.59 -23.12
CA SER A 297 17.15 -12.77 -23.73
C SER A 297 17.28 -13.89 -22.70
N VAL A 298 16.74 -15.05 -23.02
CA VAL A 298 16.82 -16.28 -22.21
C VAL A 298 17.45 -17.35 -23.09
N GLN A 299 18.60 -17.88 -22.70
CA GLN A 299 19.34 -18.88 -23.48
C GLN A 299 19.59 -18.46 -24.94
N GLY A 300 19.84 -17.16 -25.16
CA GLY A 300 20.08 -16.57 -26.49
C GLY A 300 18.83 -16.33 -27.33
N GLN A 301 17.63 -16.58 -26.81
CA GLN A 301 16.36 -16.28 -27.47
C GLN A 301 15.66 -15.10 -26.81
N LEU A 302 15.25 -14.11 -27.60
CA LEU A 302 14.48 -12.97 -27.11
C LEU A 302 13.05 -13.41 -26.78
N GLN A 303 12.64 -13.23 -25.53
CA GLN A 303 11.30 -13.51 -25.03
C GLN A 303 10.59 -12.22 -24.63
N GLN A 304 9.27 -12.20 -24.82
CA GLN A 304 8.41 -11.09 -24.40
C GLN A 304 7.53 -11.51 -23.22
N HIS A 305 7.40 -10.63 -22.25
CA HIS A 305 6.63 -10.87 -21.03
C HIS A 305 5.67 -9.71 -20.78
N GLU A 306 4.38 -9.99 -20.84
CA GLU A 306 3.33 -9.05 -20.44
C GLU A 306 3.17 -9.10 -18.91
N VAL A 307 3.32 -7.96 -18.26
CA VAL A 307 3.35 -7.85 -16.80
C VAL A 307 2.72 -6.55 -16.32
N LEU A 308 2.25 -6.55 -15.07
CA LEU A 308 1.91 -5.36 -14.32
C LEU A 308 3.14 -4.90 -13.53
N LEU A 309 3.51 -3.64 -13.70
CA LEU A 309 4.73 -3.01 -13.19
C LEU A 309 4.47 -2.25 -11.89
N PHE A 310 5.41 -2.32 -10.95
CA PHE A 310 5.39 -1.61 -9.67
C PHE A 310 6.81 -1.23 -9.20
N GLY A 311 6.89 -0.23 -8.31
CA GLY A 311 8.12 0.19 -7.65
C GLY A 311 9.16 0.73 -8.64
N ALA A 312 8.75 1.75 -9.38
CA ALA A 312 9.53 2.47 -10.38
C ALA A 312 10.56 3.44 -9.77
N CYS A 313 11.83 3.31 -10.17
CA CYS A 313 12.92 4.21 -9.81
C CYS A 313 13.75 4.55 -11.06
N VAL A 314 13.88 5.83 -11.41
CA VAL A 314 14.68 6.27 -12.57
C VAL A 314 16.16 6.13 -12.24
N GLU A 315 16.96 5.65 -13.19
CA GLU A 315 18.41 5.57 -13.04
C GLU A 315 19.07 6.92 -13.38
N GLY A 316 19.80 7.48 -12.41
CA GLY A 316 20.53 8.74 -12.55
C GLY A 316 21.89 8.59 -13.24
N ASN A 317 22.52 7.42 -13.21
CA ASN A 317 23.80 7.19 -13.87
C ASN A 317 23.64 6.95 -15.38
N ARG A 318 23.47 8.05 -16.11
CA ARG A 318 23.29 8.09 -17.58
C ARG A 318 24.42 7.40 -18.35
N ASP A 319 25.67 7.59 -17.94
CA ASP A 319 26.83 6.98 -18.58
C ASP A 319 26.85 5.45 -18.43
N MET A 320 26.52 4.94 -17.24
CA MET A 320 26.35 3.51 -17.00
C MET A 320 25.25 2.94 -17.88
N VAL A 321 24.10 3.62 -17.98
CA VAL A 321 22.99 3.19 -18.85
C VAL A 321 23.44 3.10 -20.30
N ARG A 322 24.12 4.12 -20.83
CA ARG A 322 24.66 4.11 -22.21
C ARG A 322 25.55 2.90 -22.46
N GLN A 323 26.51 2.65 -21.56
CA GLN A 323 27.42 1.52 -21.68
C GLN A 323 26.70 0.16 -21.63
N LEU A 324 25.67 0.02 -20.79
CA LEU A 324 24.87 -1.20 -20.70
C LEU A 324 24.07 -1.44 -21.97
N LYS A 325 23.41 -0.41 -22.53
CA LYS A 325 22.66 -0.54 -23.78
C LYS A 325 23.57 -0.90 -24.95
N GLU A 326 24.78 -0.33 -25.01
CA GLU A 326 25.78 -0.66 -26.02
C GLU A 326 26.25 -2.12 -25.91
N ARG A 327 26.58 -2.58 -24.69
CA ARG A 327 26.99 -3.97 -24.42
C ARG A 327 25.89 -4.97 -24.73
N ALA A 328 24.63 -4.59 -24.53
CA ALA A 328 23.45 -5.40 -24.87
C ALA A 328 23.14 -5.40 -26.39
N GLY A 329 24.06 -4.94 -27.24
CA GLY A 329 23.88 -4.95 -28.70
C GLY A 329 22.94 -3.85 -29.19
N HIS A 330 22.97 -2.67 -28.57
CA HIS A 330 22.03 -1.56 -28.78
C HIS A 330 20.60 -1.91 -28.35
N ALA A 331 20.44 -2.17 -27.06
CA ALA A 331 19.14 -2.42 -26.44
C ALA A 331 18.10 -1.36 -26.84
N THR A 332 16.91 -1.83 -27.14
CA THR A 332 15.76 -1.04 -27.58
C THR A 332 14.78 -0.82 -26.43
N PRO A 333 13.90 0.19 -26.49
CA PRO A 333 13.01 0.51 -25.37
C PRO A 333 12.11 -0.65 -24.93
N GLY A 334 12.13 -1.02 -23.64
CA GLY A 334 11.45 -2.18 -23.07
C GLY A 334 12.34 -3.42 -22.89
N ASP A 335 13.58 -3.39 -23.40
CA ASP A 335 14.57 -4.44 -23.13
C ASP A 335 15.11 -4.33 -21.70
N ILE A 336 15.22 -5.47 -21.01
CA ILE A 336 15.88 -5.58 -19.71
C ILE A 336 17.39 -5.65 -19.93
N ILE A 337 18.11 -4.69 -19.37
CA ILE A 337 19.55 -4.52 -19.59
C ILE A 337 20.40 -4.89 -18.38
N ALA A 338 19.81 -4.95 -17.18
CA ALA A 338 20.49 -5.37 -15.97
C ALA A 338 19.52 -5.78 -14.85
N ARG A 339 20.06 -6.36 -13.77
CA ARG A 339 19.31 -6.66 -12.54
C ARG A 339 20.09 -6.26 -11.29
N ARG A 340 19.37 -5.99 -10.21
CA ARG A 340 19.93 -5.70 -8.89
C ARG A 340 18.95 -6.12 -7.81
N ASN A 341 19.38 -7.01 -6.92
CA ASN A 341 18.55 -7.54 -5.84
C ASN A 341 17.18 -8.02 -6.39
N SER A 342 16.10 -7.37 -5.97
CA SER A 342 14.73 -7.64 -6.41
C SER A 342 14.33 -7.02 -7.76
N ALA A 343 15.12 -6.09 -8.30
CA ALA A 343 14.74 -5.25 -9.43
C ALA A 343 15.43 -5.60 -10.74
N VAL A 344 14.77 -5.20 -11.84
CA VAL A 344 15.32 -5.22 -13.20
C VAL A 344 15.41 -3.80 -13.74
N LEU A 345 16.45 -3.50 -14.51
CA LEU A 345 16.66 -2.22 -15.19
C LEU A 345 16.17 -2.34 -16.63
N VAL A 346 15.24 -1.48 -17.03
CA VAL A 346 14.57 -1.51 -18.33
C VAL A 346 14.97 -0.28 -19.15
N ALA A 347 15.37 -0.48 -20.40
CA ALA A 347 15.71 0.58 -21.32
C ALA A 347 14.48 1.42 -21.71
N CYS A 348 14.62 2.75 -21.72
CA CYS A 348 13.61 3.69 -22.23
C CYS A 348 14.08 4.35 -23.55
N LYS A 349 13.36 5.39 -24.00
CA LYS A 349 13.58 6.15 -25.26
C LYS A 349 15.04 6.45 -25.58
N ASP A 350 15.70 7.21 -24.71
CA ASP A 350 17.02 7.77 -24.99
C ASP A 350 18.12 6.76 -24.67
N ARG A 351 19.28 6.86 -25.33
CA ARG A 351 20.40 5.92 -25.12
C ARG A 351 20.93 5.89 -23.68
N GLU A 352 20.65 6.93 -22.92
CA GLU A 352 21.10 7.15 -21.54
C GLU A 352 19.96 6.99 -20.51
N ASP A 353 18.74 6.67 -20.96
CA ASP A 353 17.56 6.62 -20.10
C ASP A 353 17.14 5.18 -19.79
N ALA A 354 17.01 4.86 -18.50
CA ALA A 354 16.50 3.59 -18.04
C ALA A 354 15.77 3.73 -16.70
N ILE A 355 14.92 2.75 -16.40
CA ILE A 355 14.12 2.71 -15.19
C ILE A 355 14.22 1.34 -14.52
N TRP A 356 14.44 1.35 -13.21
CA TRP A 356 14.33 0.18 -12.36
C TRP A 356 12.87 -0.13 -12.06
N ILE A 357 12.49 -1.39 -12.23
CA ILE A 357 11.21 -1.94 -11.79
C ILE A 357 11.49 -3.01 -10.74
N SER A 358 11.10 -2.74 -9.49
CA SER A 358 11.39 -3.63 -8.37
C SER A 358 10.40 -4.79 -8.21
N HIS A 359 9.15 -4.60 -8.64
CA HIS A 359 8.10 -5.59 -8.45
C HIS A 359 7.23 -5.77 -9.68
N LEU A 360 6.83 -7.01 -9.92
CA LEU A 360 5.99 -7.41 -11.04
C LEU A 360 4.82 -8.26 -10.56
N LYS A 361 3.75 -8.29 -11.36
CA LYS A 361 2.65 -9.25 -11.25
C LYS A 361 2.28 -9.70 -12.65
N THR A 362 2.13 -11.00 -12.88
CA THR A 362 1.60 -11.50 -14.15
C THR A 362 0.11 -11.11 -14.24
N PRO A 363 -0.38 -10.62 -15.39
CA PRO A 363 -1.80 -10.34 -15.54
C PRO A 363 -2.61 -11.65 -15.45
N PRO A 364 -3.86 -11.59 -14.95
CA PRO A 364 -4.73 -12.76 -14.98
C PRO A 364 -4.95 -13.21 -16.43
N PRO A 365 -5.10 -14.52 -16.70
CA PRO A 365 -5.48 -15.00 -18.02
C PRO A 365 -6.78 -14.30 -18.47
N GLN A 366 -6.85 -13.85 -19.72
CA GLN A 366 -8.11 -13.38 -20.29
C GLN A 366 -9.15 -14.52 -20.19
N GLU A 367 -10.38 -14.20 -19.79
CA GLU A 367 -11.46 -15.15 -19.44
C GLU A 367 -11.79 -16.22 -20.52
N ASN A 368 -11.26 -16.09 -21.74
CA ASN A 368 -11.50 -16.99 -22.87
C ASN A 368 -10.40 -18.04 -23.14
N CYS A 369 -9.50 -18.33 -22.20
CA CYS A 369 -8.47 -19.35 -22.38
C CYS A 369 -8.74 -20.62 -21.52
N PRO A 370 -9.53 -21.59 -22.01
CA PRO A 370 -9.88 -22.81 -21.27
C PRO A 370 -8.68 -23.72 -20.95
N ALA A 371 -7.52 -23.51 -21.59
CA ALA A 371 -6.30 -24.27 -21.34
C ALA A 371 -5.60 -23.92 -20.01
N LEU A 372 -5.98 -22.82 -19.34
CA LEU A 372 -5.36 -22.33 -18.11
C LEU A 372 -6.26 -22.48 -16.87
N ALA A 373 -7.46 -23.05 -17.04
CA ALA A 373 -8.39 -23.38 -15.96
C ALA A 373 -7.84 -24.57 -15.15
N GLY A 374 -6.91 -24.31 -14.22
CA GLY A 374 -6.35 -25.33 -13.33
C GLY A 374 -4.86 -25.21 -12.99
N LEU A 375 -4.12 -24.25 -13.59
CA LEU A 375 -2.74 -23.98 -13.16
C LEU A 375 -2.74 -23.21 -11.82
N PRO A 376 -1.76 -23.48 -10.93
CA PRO A 376 -1.69 -22.81 -9.63
C PRO A 376 -1.60 -21.29 -9.79
N GLN A 377 -2.45 -20.57 -9.05
CA GLN A 377 -2.61 -19.09 -9.02
C GLN A 377 -1.37 -18.26 -8.66
N ARG A 378 -0.16 -18.84 -8.67
CA ARG A 378 1.12 -18.12 -8.51
C ARG A 378 1.23 -16.91 -9.46
N SER A 379 0.57 -16.98 -10.62
CA SER A 379 0.53 -15.93 -11.67
C SER A 379 -0.23 -14.65 -11.30
N SER A 380 -0.60 -14.39 -10.04
CA SER A 380 -1.31 -13.15 -9.68
C SER A 380 -0.77 -12.46 -8.43
N LEU A 381 0.33 -12.94 -7.85
CA LEU A 381 0.99 -12.27 -6.73
C LEU A 381 1.90 -11.17 -7.23
N LYS A 382 1.97 -10.08 -6.46
CA LYS A 382 3.01 -9.07 -6.65
C LYS A 382 4.28 -9.55 -5.95
N LEU A 383 5.35 -9.72 -6.71
CA LEU A 383 6.61 -10.31 -6.26
C LEU A 383 7.80 -9.48 -6.77
N PRO A 384 9.00 -9.64 -6.18
CA PRO A 384 10.24 -9.12 -6.75
C PRO A 384 10.35 -9.41 -8.24
N ALA A 385 10.72 -8.42 -9.06
CA ALA A 385 10.79 -8.56 -10.52
C ALA A 385 11.71 -9.73 -10.94
N THR A 386 12.83 -9.90 -10.23
CA THR A 386 13.79 -11.00 -10.46
C THR A 386 13.27 -12.39 -10.08
N SER A 387 12.16 -12.48 -9.35
CA SER A 387 11.50 -13.76 -9.04
C SER A 387 10.35 -14.10 -10.00
N VAL A 388 9.84 -13.11 -10.74
CA VAL A 388 8.77 -13.30 -11.74
C VAL A 388 9.35 -13.63 -13.11
N LEU A 389 10.50 -13.04 -13.44
CA LEU A 389 11.15 -13.19 -14.74
C LEU A 389 12.35 -14.15 -14.65
N PRO A 390 12.66 -14.90 -15.72
CA PRO A 390 13.83 -15.78 -15.77
C PRO A 390 15.13 -14.97 -15.96
N CYS A 391 15.51 -14.21 -14.94
CA CYS A 391 16.62 -13.25 -14.98
C CYS A 391 18.03 -13.85 -14.82
N ALA A 392 18.19 -15.17 -15.00
CA ALA A 392 19.48 -15.84 -14.78
C ALA A 392 20.59 -15.28 -15.69
N ASP A 393 20.25 -15.03 -16.96
CA ASP A 393 21.17 -14.50 -17.97
C ASP A 393 21.26 -12.96 -17.96
N VAL A 394 20.47 -12.28 -17.11
CA VAL A 394 20.47 -10.82 -17.03
C VAL A 394 21.69 -10.36 -16.20
N PRO A 395 22.52 -9.43 -16.71
CA PRO A 395 23.72 -8.97 -16.02
C PRO A 395 23.43 -8.39 -14.63
N PRO A 396 24.11 -8.86 -13.56
CA PRO A 396 23.97 -8.26 -12.24
C PRO A 396 24.73 -6.93 -12.14
N LEU A 397 24.12 -5.95 -11.47
CA LEU A 397 24.73 -4.67 -11.09
C LEU A 397 24.70 -4.52 -9.57
N PRO A 398 25.66 -5.10 -8.82
CA PRO A 398 25.72 -4.93 -7.37
C PRO A 398 25.98 -3.47 -7.01
N VAL A 399 25.58 -3.08 -5.80
CA VAL A 399 25.92 -1.78 -5.20
C VAL A 399 26.76 -2.04 -3.96
N SER A 400 27.79 -1.21 -3.77
CA SER A 400 28.54 -1.22 -2.51
C SER A 400 27.73 -0.50 -1.44
N HIS A 401 27.62 -1.11 -0.27
CA HIS A 401 27.06 -0.48 0.93
C HIS A 401 28.14 0.16 1.82
N SER A 402 29.41 0.11 1.40
CA SER A 402 30.56 0.57 2.18
C SER A 402 30.61 2.10 2.35
N ASP A 403 30.11 2.84 1.36
CA ASP A 403 30.31 4.29 1.27
C ASP A 403 28.97 4.97 1.57
N PRO A 404 28.78 5.51 2.78
CA PRO A 404 27.54 6.18 3.14
C PRO A 404 27.38 7.46 2.32
N LEU A 405 26.14 7.73 1.92
CA LEU A 405 25.78 8.98 1.25
C LEU A 405 25.77 10.16 2.25
N PRO A 406 25.83 11.42 1.79
CA PRO A 406 25.60 12.57 2.67
C PRO A 406 24.19 12.52 3.30
N TYR A 407 24.07 12.93 4.56
CA TYR A 407 22.75 13.03 5.21
C TYR A 407 21.77 13.89 4.41
N GLY A 408 20.49 13.51 4.44
CA GLY A 408 19.42 14.16 3.69
C GLY A 408 19.36 13.82 2.19
N THR A 409 20.32 13.05 1.67
CA THR A 409 20.33 12.60 0.26
C THR A 409 19.69 11.21 0.09
N ARG A 410 19.34 10.88 -1.15
CA ARG A 410 18.85 9.55 -1.54
C ARG A 410 19.70 9.00 -2.68
N PRO A 411 19.80 7.67 -2.83
CA PRO A 411 20.40 7.07 -4.00
C PRO A 411 19.73 7.55 -5.29
N GLU A 412 20.52 7.93 -6.28
CA GLU A 412 20.05 8.23 -7.65
C GLU A 412 19.83 6.96 -8.48
N THR A 413 19.76 5.80 -7.83
CA THR A 413 19.65 4.47 -8.45
C THR A 413 18.87 3.56 -7.50
N PHE A 414 18.36 2.43 -7.98
CA PHE A 414 17.59 1.53 -7.11
C PHE A 414 18.47 0.90 -6.02
N GLN A 415 18.13 1.18 -4.77
CA GLN A 415 18.66 0.48 -3.59
C GLN A 415 17.51 0.27 -2.61
N ASP A 416 17.39 -0.95 -2.08
CA ASP A 416 16.41 -1.29 -1.06
C ASP A 416 16.95 -1.10 0.36
N VAL A 417 18.28 -1.05 0.53
CA VAL A 417 18.98 -0.65 1.76
C VAL A 417 20.15 0.27 1.40
N TRP A 418 20.30 1.38 2.12
CA TRP A 418 21.45 2.28 2.00
C TRP A 418 21.73 3.00 3.32
N THR A 419 22.90 3.63 3.43
CA THR A 419 23.27 4.43 4.59
C THR A 419 23.50 5.89 4.19
N THR A 420 23.14 6.81 5.07
CA THR A 420 23.59 8.20 4.99
C THR A 420 24.35 8.56 6.27
N ARG A 421 25.27 9.53 6.23
CA ARG A 421 26.09 9.91 7.40
C ARG A 421 26.20 11.41 7.57
N GLN A 422 26.20 11.85 8.82
CA GLN A 422 26.59 13.20 9.24
C GLN A 422 26.95 13.23 10.73
N ASP A 423 27.99 13.98 11.11
CA ASP A 423 28.35 14.30 12.51
C ASP A 423 28.43 13.08 13.46
N GLY A 424 29.02 11.98 12.97
CA GLY A 424 29.17 10.74 13.74
C GLY A 424 27.87 9.93 13.91
N VAL A 425 26.81 10.28 13.19
CA VAL A 425 25.54 9.53 13.12
C VAL A 425 25.46 8.78 11.79
N CYS A 426 25.23 7.47 11.85
CA CYS A 426 24.92 6.64 10.69
C CYS A 426 23.41 6.40 10.63
N TYR A 427 22.79 6.76 9.51
CA TYR A 427 21.37 6.57 9.26
C TYR A 427 21.19 5.41 8.29
N VAL A 428 20.59 4.32 8.76
CA VAL A 428 20.34 3.10 7.98
C VAL A 428 18.91 3.15 7.44
N HIS A 429 18.78 3.28 6.13
CA HIS A 429 17.50 3.33 5.43
C HIS A 429 17.23 1.98 4.78
N PHE A 430 15.99 1.50 4.88
CA PHE A 430 15.56 0.24 4.28
C PHE A 430 14.14 0.36 3.72
N ASP A 431 14.05 0.85 2.48
CA ASP A 431 12.78 1.13 1.79
C ASP A 431 12.22 -0.12 1.11
N PHE A 432 11.95 -1.14 1.93
CA PHE A 432 11.34 -2.37 1.47
C PHE A 432 9.91 -2.11 1.00
N TYR A 433 9.58 -2.60 -0.20
CA TYR A 433 8.28 -2.36 -0.81
C TYR A 433 7.14 -2.85 0.10
N ASN A 434 6.18 -1.97 0.38
CA ASN A 434 5.10 -2.17 1.37
C ASN A 434 5.57 -2.50 2.80
N GLY A 435 6.84 -2.23 3.15
CA GLY A 435 7.43 -2.58 4.45
C GLY A 435 7.59 -4.09 4.68
N ALA A 436 7.35 -4.94 3.67
CA ALA A 436 7.46 -6.38 3.79
C ALA A 436 8.93 -6.80 3.65
N MET A 437 9.45 -7.55 4.62
CA MET A 437 10.87 -7.90 4.72
C MET A 437 11.09 -9.35 4.29
N SER A 438 11.60 -9.59 3.09
CA SER A 438 11.96 -10.95 2.65
C SER A 438 13.21 -11.46 3.37
N THR A 439 13.45 -12.77 3.34
CA THR A 439 14.65 -13.38 3.93
C THR A 439 15.94 -12.70 3.45
N ASP A 440 16.07 -12.46 2.15
CA ASP A 440 17.27 -11.84 1.57
C ASP A 440 17.40 -10.35 1.90
N GLN A 441 16.26 -9.64 2.03
CA GLN A 441 16.24 -8.25 2.49
C GLN A 441 16.72 -8.14 3.94
N CYS A 442 16.29 -9.06 4.80
CA CYS A 442 16.73 -9.11 6.19
C CYS A 442 18.23 -9.37 6.30
N LYS A 443 18.77 -10.32 5.53
CA LYS A 443 20.23 -10.59 5.50
C LYS A 443 21.04 -9.37 5.03
N ARG A 444 20.56 -8.65 4.01
CA ARG A 444 21.20 -7.39 3.56
C ARG A 444 21.19 -6.34 4.65
N LEU A 445 20.05 -6.15 5.33
CA LEU A 445 19.93 -5.20 6.44
C LEU A 445 20.84 -5.59 7.60
N GLU A 446 20.91 -6.87 7.96
CA GLU A 446 21.82 -7.37 8.99
C GLU A 446 23.28 -7.06 8.65
N GLN A 447 23.69 -7.26 7.40
CA GLN A 447 25.04 -6.91 6.95
C GLN A 447 25.33 -5.41 7.07
N VAL A 448 24.39 -4.55 6.67
CA VAL A 448 24.55 -3.10 6.80
C VAL A 448 24.63 -2.66 8.26
N LEU A 449 23.86 -3.30 9.15
CA LEU A 449 23.95 -3.08 10.59
C LEU A 449 25.28 -3.55 11.15
N TRP A 450 25.81 -4.68 10.68
CA TRP A 450 27.15 -5.15 11.02
C TRP A 450 28.21 -4.10 10.64
N ASP A 451 28.16 -3.59 9.41
CA ASP A 451 29.11 -2.59 8.93
C ASP A 451 29.04 -1.29 9.76
N ALA A 452 27.82 -0.84 10.10
CA ALA A 452 27.61 0.34 10.95
C ALA A 452 28.10 0.14 12.41
N GLU A 453 28.06 -1.08 12.93
CA GLU A 453 28.60 -1.41 14.25
C GLU A 453 30.14 -1.36 14.27
N GLN A 454 30.78 -1.81 13.20
CA GLN A 454 32.24 -1.83 13.05
C GLN A 454 32.84 -0.43 12.76
N ASP A 455 32.03 0.51 12.30
CA ASP A 455 32.47 1.87 11.98
C ASP A 455 32.94 2.63 13.25
N PRO A 456 34.24 2.95 13.38
CA PRO A 456 34.78 3.59 14.58
C PRO A 456 34.32 5.05 14.73
N ASP A 457 34.01 5.72 13.61
CA ASP A 457 33.65 7.13 13.56
C ASP A 457 32.13 7.34 13.78
N CYS A 458 31.39 6.25 13.98
CA CYS A 458 29.96 6.26 14.26
C CYS A 458 29.74 6.14 15.77
N SER A 459 28.84 6.92 16.36
CA SER A 459 28.43 6.76 17.77
C SER A 459 26.95 6.47 17.94
N VAL A 460 26.14 6.85 16.94
CA VAL A 460 24.70 6.66 16.91
C VAL A 460 24.31 6.00 15.60
N VAL A 461 23.54 4.92 15.66
CA VAL A 461 22.94 4.24 14.50
C VAL A 461 21.43 4.49 14.52
N ALA A 462 20.93 5.25 13.56
CA ALA A 462 19.51 5.55 13.40
C ALA A 462 18.90 4.63 12.32
N LEU A 463 18.03 3.71 12.71
CA LEU A 463 17.24 2.88 11.81
C LEU A 463 16.06 3.69 11.29
N MET A 464 16.14 4.13 10.03
CA MET A 464 15.20 5.06 9.43
C MET A 464 13.98 4.38 8.79
N GLY A 465 14.04 3.06 8.57
CA GLY A 465 12.99 2.37 7.82
C GLY A 465 12.89 2.80 6.37
N GLY A 466 11.73 2.53 5.77
CA GLY A 466 11.32 3.08 4.49
C GLY A 466 10.55 4.39 4.65
N HIS A 467 10.31 5.07 3.54
CA HIS A 467 9.58 6.34 3.59
C HIS A 467 8.10 6.14 3.93
N ASN A 468 7.50 5.01 3.50
CA ASN A 468 6.07 4.75 3.70
C ASN A 468 5.79 3.90 4.95
N PHE A 469 6.73 3.01 5.28
CA PHE A 469 6.62 2.07 6.36
C PHE A 469 7.97 1.97 7.04
N PHE A 470 7.98 1.92 8.36
CA PHE A 470 9.18 1.45 9.06
C PHE A 470 9.40 -0.03 8.73
N SER A 471 8.41 -0.88 9.02
CA SER A 471 8.35 -2.29 8.61
C SER A 471 6.97 -2.89 8.93
N ASN A 472 6.53 -3.87 8.14
CA ASN A 472 5.35 -4.70 8.39
C ASN A 472 5.71 -6.16 8.72
N GLY A 473 7.00 -6.47 8.93
CA GLY A 473 7.49 -7.81 9.25
C GLY A 473 7.64 -8.73 8.04
N ILE A 474 7.34 -10.02 8.21
CA ILE A 474 7.58 -11.08 7.22
C ILE A 474 6.94 -10.81 5.84
N HIS A 475 7.60 -11.26 4.78
CA HIS A 475 7.15 -11.04 3.41
C HIS A 475 6.18 -12.11 2.93
N LEU A 476 4.91 -11.96 3.30
CA LEU A 476 3.85 -12.95 3.02
C LEU A 476 3.72 -13.36 1.54
N ASN A 477 3.92 -12.43 0.59
CA ASN A 477 3.86 -12.78 -0.84
C ASN A 477 5.01 -13.70 -1.27
N VAL A 478 6.25 -13.43 -0.81
CA VAL A 478 7.43 -14.27 -1.12
C VAL A 478 7.23 -15.65 -0.49
N ILE A 479 6.80 -15.68 0.78
CA ILE A 479 6.43 -16.92 1.49
C ILE A 479 5.40 -17.73 0.70
N GLU A 480 4.29 -17.10 0.27
CA GLU A 480 3.25 -17.79 -0.49
C GLU A 480 3.74 -18.29 -1.86
N SER A 481 4.62 -17.54 -2.52
CA SER A 481 5.16 -17.91 -3.83
C SER A 481 6.20 -19.03 -3.78
N SER A 482 6.84 -19.24 -2.63
CA SER A 482 7.93 -20.21 -2.45
C SER A 482 7.50 -21.66 -2.73
N GLU A 483 8.49 -22.54 -2.92
CA GLU A 483 8.24 -23.97 -3.08
C GLU A 483 7.70 -24.60 -1.79
N CYS A 484 8.20 -24.16 -0.64
CA CYS A 484 7.75 -24.62 0.67
C CYS A 484 7.54 -23.42 1.59
N ALA A 485 6.28 -22.98 1.70
CA ALA A 485 5.93 -21.80 2.49
C ALA A 485 6.23 -21.94 3.99
N ILE A 486 6.28 -23.17 4.52
CA ILE A 486 6.69 -23.42 5.91
C ILE A 486 8.17 -23.11 6.07
N ALA A 487 9.00 -23.65 5.18
CA ALA A 487 10.45 -23.43 5.20
C ALA A 487 10.79 -21.95 4.98
N GLU A 488 10.13 -21.28 4.03
CA GLU A 488 10.34 -19.85 3.80
C GLU A 488 9.83 -18.99 4.97
N SER A 489 8.70 -19.33 5.61
CA SER A 489 8.25 -18.63 6.83
C SER A 489 9.30 -18.75 7.95
N TRP A 490 9.86 -19.94 8.13
CA TRP A 490 10.91 -20.20 9.12
C TRP A 490 12.20 -19.44 8.83
N ALA A 491 12.67 -19.47 7.58
CA ALA A 491 13.85 -18.73 7.14
C ALA A 491 13.65 -17.22 7.33
N ASN A 492 12.48 -16.71 6.95
CA ASN A 492 12.19 -15.28 7.03
C ASN A 492 12.13 -14.78 8.48
N ILE A 493 11.41 -15.47 9.38
CA ILE A 493 11.34 -15.03 10.80
C ILE A 493 12.70 -15.12 11.50
N THR A 494 13.49 -16.13 11.15
CA THR A 494 14.84 -16.29 11.71
C THR A 494 15.72 -15.12 11.27
N ALA A 495 15.65 -14.73 9.99
CA ALA A 495 16.42 -13.60 9.46
C ALA A 495 15.99 -12.25 10.07
N ILE A 496 14.69 -12.05 10.36
CA ILE A 496 14.24 -10.85 11.11
C ILE A 496 14.80 -10.87 12.54
N ASN A 497 14.76 -12.01 13.22
CA ASN A 497 15.37 -12.14 14.55
C ASN A 497 16.88 -11.86 14.52
N ASP A 498 17.58 -12.18 13.44
CA ASP A 498 19.00 -11.86 13.30
C ASP A 498 19.25 -10.35 13.14
N VAL A 499 18.38 -9.64 12.42
CA VAL A 499 18.36 -8.17 12.40
C VAL A 499 18.15 -7.61 13.81
N VAL A 500 17.15 -8.11 14.55
CA VAL A 500 16.87 -7.64 15.92
C VAL A 500 18.03 -7.96 16.88
N LYS A 501 18.63 -9.14 16.74
CA LYS A 501 19.82 -9.53 17.50
C LYS A 501 20.99 -8.60 17.21
N ALA A 502 21.18 -8.16 15.97
CA ALA A 502 22.21 -7.18 15.61
C ALA A 502 21.98 -5.84 16.34
N ILE A 503 20.72 -5.38 16.48
CA ILE A 503 20.39 -4.17 17.25
C ILE A 503 20.78 -4.34 18.73
N PHE A 504 20.43 -5.47 19.37
CA PHE A 504 20.83 -5.73 20.77
C PHE A 504 22.35 -5.87 20.94
N ARG A 505 23.05 -6.38 19.91
CA ARG A 505 24.50 -6.60 19.93
C ARG A 505 25.30 -5.31 19.98
N MET A 506 24.80 -4.24 19.38
CA MET A 506 25.48 -2.93 19.37
C MET A 506 25.57 -2.35 20.79
N ARG A 507 26.60 -2.70 21.55
CA ARG A 507 26.80 -2.23 22.95
C ARG A 507 27.77 -1.06 23.07
N ASN A 508 28.37 -0.67 21.95
CA ASN A 508 29.29 0.46 21.81
C ASN A 508 28.66 1.66 21.08
N LYS A 509 27.48 1.51 20.47
CA LYS A 509 26.72 2.56 19.79
C LYS A 509 25.36 2.75 20.46
N VAL A 510 24.80 3.95 20.37
CA VAL A 510 23.38 4.20 20.69
C VAL A 510 22.55 3.86 19.46
N THR A 511 21.50 3.06 19.61
CA THR A 511 20.59 2.70 18.52
C THR A 511 19.26 3.45 18.65
N VAL A 512 18.76 3.98 17.53
CA VAL A 512 17.51 4.74 17.49
C VAL A 512 16.65 4.22 16.36
N SER A 513 15.45 3.73 16.65
CA SER A 513 14.44 3.45 15.62
C SER A 513 13.66 4.74 15.33
N VAL A 514 13.63 5.15 14.06
CA VAL A 514 12.97 6.38 13.60
C VAL A 514 11.82 6.00 12.67
N LEU A 515 10.60 6.08 13.18
CA LEU A 515 9.40 5.67 12.46
C LEU A 515 8.88 6.84 11.62
N GLN A 516 9.32 6.88 10.35
CA GLN A 516 8.85 7.85 9.34
C GLN A 516 7.50 7.49 8.70
N GLY A 517 7.00 6.29 9.01
CA GLY A 517 5.78 5.72 8.45
C GLY A 517 5.29 4.55 9.30
N ASN A 518 4.15 3.99 8.93
CA ASN A 518 3.46 2.99 9.72
C ASN A 518 4.30 1.74 9.96
N ALA A 519 4.03 1.05 11.07
CA ALA A 519 4.65 -0.21 11.40
C ALA A 519 3.59 -1.24 11.83
N GLY A 520 3.79 -2.50 11.43
CA GLY A 520 2.85 -3.58 11.73
C GLY A 520 3.56 -4.86 12.17
N ALA A 521 2.91 -5.62 13.04
CA ALA A 521 3.36 -6.92 13.54
C ALA A 521 4.83 -6.88 13.98
N GLY A 522 5.68 -7.73 13.40
CA GLY A 522 7.11 -7.82 13.71
C GLY A 522 7.89 -6.53 13.42
N GLY A 523 7.40 -5.68 12.52
CA GLY A 523 8.02 -4.38 12.27
C GLY A 523 7.91 -3.42 13.45
N VAL A 524 6.82 -3.50 14.23
CA VAL A 524 6.70 -2.75 15.49
C VAL A 524 7.70 -3.30 16.51
N MET A 525 7.73 -4.62 16.71
CA MET A 525 8.57 -5.23 17.72
C MET A 525 10.06 -5.08 17.44
N MET A 526 10.45 -5.15 16.16
CA MET A 526 11.81 -4.82 15.71
C MET A 526 12.20 -3.38 16.08
N ALA A 527 11.29 -2.41 15.93
CA ALA A 527 11.56 -1.03 16.29
C ALA A 527 11.90 -0.88 17.79
N LEU A 528 11.16 -1.61 18.64
CA LEU A 528 11.27 -1.54 20.11
C LEU A 528 12.59 -2.11 20.66
N ALA A 529 13.37 -2.84 19.85
CA ALA A 529 14.67 -3.36 20.23
C ALA A 529 15.77 -2.28 20.30
N ALA A 530 15.57 -1.13 19.66
CA ALA A 530 16.50 0.00 19.76
C ALA A 530 16.48 0.64 21.16
N ASP A 531 17.56 1.33 21.53
CA ASP A 531 17.64 2.03 22.81
C ASP A 531 16.58 3.13 22.92
N ARG A 532 16.32 3.81 21.80
CA ARG A 532 15.29 4.84 21.67
C ARG A 532 14.40 4.59 20.46
N VAL A 533 13.12 4.88 20.60
CA VAL A 533 12.14 4.82 19.51
C VAL A 533 11.47 6.18 19.37
N VAL A 534 11.64 6.79 18.21
CA VAL A 534 11.15 8.14 17.89
C VAL A 534 10.22 8.06 16.69
N SER A 535 9.11 8.77 16.74
CA SER A 535 8.12 8.83 15.66
C SER A 535 7.64 10.26 15.43
N HIS A 536 6.88 10.50 14.36
CA HIS A 536 5.96 11.65 14.27
C HIS A 536 4.56 11.25 14.75
N ALA A 537 3.70 12.24 15.05
CA ALA A 537 2.37 12.02 15.63
C ALA A 537 1.45 11.18 14.74
N GLY A 538 1.64 11.29 13.42
CA GLY A 538 0.77 10.63 12.46
C GLY A 538 0.96 9.14 12.18
N VAL A 539 1.95 8.48 12.80
CA VAL A 539 2.23 7.06 12.57
C VAL A 539 1.19 6.19 13.26
N VAL A 540 0.71 5.17 12.54
CA VAL A 540 -0.15 4.11 13.07
C VAL A 540 0.67 2.82 13.27
N LEU A 541 0.58 2.27 14.47
CA LEU A 541 1.22 1.02 14.87
C LEU A 541 0.16 -0.09 14.96
N ASN A 542 0.46 -1.27 14.43
CA ASN A 542 -0.37 -2.47 14.62
C ASN A 542 0.47 -3.52 15.39
N PRO A 543 0.59 -3.43 16.73
CA PRO A 543 1.51 -4.24 17.54
C PRO A 543 1.00 -5.66 17.82
N HIS A 544 0.36 -6.30 16.83
CA HIS A 544 -0.28 -7.60 17.01
C HIS A 544 -0.07 -8.54 15.83
N TYR A 545 -0.09 -9.84 16.11
CA TYR A 545 0.14 -10.91 15.13
C TYR A 545 -1.12 -11.74 14.85
N ARG A 546 -2.11 -11.66 15.74
CA ARG A 546 -3.27 -12.55 15.75
C ARG A 546 -4.16 -12.47 14.51
N LYS A 547 -4.15 -11.37 13.72
CA LYS A 547 -4.84 -11.31 12.42
C LYS A 547 -4.32 -12.39 11.46
N MET A 548 -3.05 -12.78 11.60
CA MET A 548 -2.40 -13.81 10.80
C MET A 548 -2.30 -15.17 11.53
N ALA A 549 -2.95 -15.35 12.69
CA ALA A 549 -2.81 -16.55 13.53
C ALA A 549 -1.35 -16.88 13.89
N LEU A 550 -0.54 -15.83 14.08
CA LEU A 550 0.85 -15.94 14.53
C LEU A 550 0.95 -15.52 15.99
N PHE A 551 1.90 -16.12 16.72
CA PHE A 551 2.26 -15.72 18.08
C PHE A 551 3.05 -14.40 18.08
N GLY A 552 3.99 -14.26 17.15
CA GLY A 552 4.95 -13.16 17.07
C GLY A 552 6.36 -13.59 17.46
N SER A 553 7.39 -12.89 16.96
CA SER A 553 8.78 -13.11 17.38
C SER A 553 9.48 -11.78 17.57
N GLU A 554 10.73 -11.61 17.12
CA GLU A 554 11.46 -10.35 17.24
C GLU A 554 11.80 -9.97 18.69
N TYR A 555 11.94 -10.96 19.57
CA TYR A 555 12.25 -10.79 21.00
C TYR A 555 11.20 -9.93 21.72
N TRP A 556 9.97 -9.89 21.20
CA TRP A 556 8.91 -9.05 21.73
C TRP A 556 8.57 -9.40 23.18
N THR A 557 8.69 -10.67 23.57
CA THR A 557 8.46 -11.14 24.95
C THR A 557 9.50 -10.61 25.94
N TYR A 558 10.61 -10.08 25.43
CA TYR A 558 11.62 -9.36 26.21
C TYR A 558 11.42 -7.84 26.12
N SER A 559 11.37 -7.27 24.91
CA SER A 559 11.45 -5.82 24.69
C SER A 559 10.15 -5.07 25.00
N LEU A 560 8.99 -5.62 24.63
CA LEU A 560 7.71 -4.94 24.81
C LEU A 560 7.32 -4.84 26.30
N PRO A 561 7.35 -5.93 27.12
CA PRO A 561 7.04 -5.83 28.55
C PRO A 561 7.96 -4.89 29.34
N GLN A 562 9.22 -4.70 28.92
CA GLN A 562 10.11 -3.73 29.56
C GLN A 562 9.70 -2.28 29.32
N ARG A 563 8.99 -2.00 28.23
CA ARG A 563 8.52 -0.66 27.88
C ARG A 563 7.16 -0.35 28.50
N VAL A 564 6.19 -1.28 28.38
CA VAL A 564 4.78 -1.03 28.75
C VAL A 564 4.29 -1.86 29.95
N GLY A 565 5.11 -2.78 30.47
CA GLY A 565 4.70 -3.77 31.47
C GLY A 565 4.00 -5.00 30.85
N PHE A 566 4.02 -6.12 31.56
CA PHE A 566 3.43 -7.39 31.08
C PHE A 566 1.93 -7.30 30.74
N PRO A 567 1.05 -6.71 31.58
CA PRO A 567 -0.38 -6.69 31.27
C PRO A 567 -0.69 -5.92 29.98
N MET A 568 -0.04 -4.78 29.76
CA MET A 568 -0.22 -3.99 28.55
C MET A 568 0.41 -4.67 27.32
N ALA A 569 1.56 -5.33 27.48
CA ALA A 569 2.16 -6.11 26.39
C ALA A 569 1.24 -7.26 25.93
N GLU A 570 0.59 -7.96 26.86
CA GLU A 570 -0.43 -8.95 26.55
C GLU A 570 -1.65 -8.29 25.88
N GLU A 571 -2.16 -7.18 26.41
CA GLU A 571 -3.29 -6.48 25.78
C GLU A 571 -2.99 -6.08 24.33
N LEU A 572 -1.87 -5.39 24.08
CA LEU A 572 -1.50 -4.89 22.75
C LEU A 572 -1.32 -6.01 21.72
N THR A 573 -0.74 -7.14 22.13
CA THR A 573 -0.48 -8.26 21.21
C THR A 573 -1.70 -9.14 20.96
N THR A 574 -2.72 -9.02 21.81
CA THR A 574 -3.93 -9.85 21.75
C THR A 574 -5.15 -9.09 21.21
N ARG A 575 -5.28 -7.81 21.55
CA ARG A 575 -6.33 -6.90 21.10
C ARG A 575 -5.96 -6.43 19.69
N LEU A 576 -6.75 -6.82 18.69
CA LEU A 576 -6.50 -6.58 17.26
C LEU A 576 -6.72 -5.12 16.82
N GLN A 577 -6.34 -4.18 17.67
CA GLN A 577 -6.52 -2.75 17.49
C GLN A 577 -5.21 -2.05 17.15
N PRO A 578 -5.24 -1.09 16.22
CA PRO A 578 -4.09 -0.22 15.97
C PRO A 578 -3.93 0.78 17.14
N VAL A 579 -2.75 1.40 17.22
CA VAL A 579 -2.38 2.42 18.21
C VAL A 579 -1.74 3.59 17.48
N LEU A 580 -2.08 4.82 17.85
CA LEU A 580 -1.46 6.03 17.28
C LEU A 580 -0.16 6.36 18.03
N ALA A 581 0.83 6.92 17.34
CA ALA A 581 2.12 7.22 17.97
C ALA A 581 2.05 8.06 19.27
N PRO A 582 1.20 9.10 19.41
CA PRO A 582 1.05 9.82 20.67
C PRO A 582 0.51 8.94 21.80
N GLU A 583 -0.42 8.03 21.51
CA GLU A 583 -0.95 7.07 22.49
C GLU A 583 0.13 6.06 22.90
N ALA A 584 0.90 5.56 21.93
CA ALA A 584 2.03 4.67 22.19
C ALA A 584 3.12 5.37 23.02
N TRP A 585 3.32 6.67 22.84
CA TRP A 585 4.22 7.47 23.68
C TRP A 585 3.65 7.69 25.09
N ASP A 586 2.37 8.06 25.21
CA ASP A 586 1.67 8.25 26.49
C ASP A 586 1.75 6.99 27.39
N MET A 587 1.76 5.79 26.80
CA MET A 587 1.89 4.51 27.53
C MET A 587 3.34 4.02 27.73
N GLY A 588 4.36 4.77 27.29
CA GLY A 588 5.77 4.40 27.43
C GLY A 588 6.31 3.40 26.40
N MET A 589 5.53 3.07 25.37
CA MET A 589 5.97 2.19 24.28
C MET A 589 7.02 2.89 23.40
N LEU A 590 6.81 4.17 23.08
CA LEU A 590 7.77 5.02 22.37
C LEU A 590 8.51 5.94 23.35
N ASP A 591 9.69 6.42 22.96
CA ASP A 591 10.49 7.35 23.77
C ASP A 591 10.19 8.82 23.45
N ASP A 592 9.78 9.12 22.20
CA ASP A 592 9.50 10.49 21.77
C ASP A 592 8.59 10.54 20.54
N VAL A 593 7.80 11.61 20.44
CA VAL A 593 6.99 11.96 19.27
C VAL A 593 7.34 13.38 18.86
N ILE A 594 8.07 13.51 17.76
CA ILE A 594 8.55 14.81 17.25
C ILE A 594 7.92 15.13 15.90
N GLY A 595 7.25 16.28 15.85
CA GLY A 595 6.55 16.77 14.67
C GLY A 595 5.20 16.10 14.38
N SER A 596 4.40 16.79 13.56
CA SER A 596 3.09 16.32 13.13
C SER A 596 3.18 15.23 12.05
N ASP A 597 4.20 15.31 11.20
CA ASP A 597 4.41 14.43 10.05
C ASP A 597 5.89 14.05 9.84
N ALA A 598 6.12 13.23 8.81
CA ALA A 598 7.46 12.76 8.46
C ALA A 598 8.40 13.89 8.00
N VAL A 599 7.88 15.01 7.48
CA VAL A 599 8.72 16.14 7.04
C VAL A 599 9.30 16.84 8.26
N GLU A 600 8.46 17.15 9.25
CA GLU A 600 8.90 17.74 10.51
C GLU A 600 9.84 16.82 11.30
N LEU A 601 9.53 15.52 11.35
CA LEU A 601 10.42 14.51 11.94
C LEU A 601 11.80 14.52 11.28
N ASN A 602 11.85 14.48 9.95
CA ASN A 602 13.11 14.47 9.21
C ASN A 602 13.91 15.77 9.38
N ALA A 603 13.24 16.91 9.55
CA ALA A 603 13.90 18.18 9.85
C ALA A 603 14.52 18.21 11.27
N GLN A 604 13.99 17.44 12.22
CA GLN A 604 14.38 17.49 13.63
C GLN A 604 15.23 16.29 14.09
N ILE A 605 15.18 15.16 13.39
CA ILE A 605 15.78 13.91 13.85
C ILE A 605 17.30 14.01 14.01
N HIS A 606 17.98 14.77 13.15
CA HIS A 606 19.43 14.96 13.27
C HIS A 606 19.81 15.59 14.62
N LEU A 607 19.12 16.66 15.02
CA LEU A 607 19.34 17.31 16.31
C LEU A 607 19.02 16.37 17.49
N LYS A 608 18.00 15.52 17.36
CA LYS A 608 17.70 14.49 18.38
C LYS A 608 18.85 13.47 18.49
N CYS A 609 19.42 13.02 17.36
CA CYS A 609 20.57 12.12 17.36
C CYS A 609 21.82 12.77 17.98
N LEU A 610 22.08 14.05 17.72
CA LEU A 610 23.20 14.77 18.36
C LEU A 610 23.03 14.88 19.89
N ARG A 611 21.80 15.10 20.38
CA ARG A 611 21.53 15.06 21.82
C ARG A 611 21.80 13.68 22.42
N LEU A 612 21.33 12.62 21.74
CA LEU A 612 21.59 11.24 22.17
C LEU A 612 23.08 10.88 22.12
N GLN A 613 23.85 11.45 21.19
CA GLN A 613 25.30 11.33 21.14
C GLN A 613 25.96 11.99 22.36
N ALA A 614 25.52 13.19 22.76
CA ALA A 614 26.02 13.87 23.95
C ALA A 614 25.69 13.11 25.25
N GLU A 615 24.53 12.45 25.29
CA GLU A 615 24.06 11.63 26.41
C GLU A 615 24.52 10.16 26.35
N ALA A 616 25.28 9.78 25.32
CA ALA A 616 25.61 8.39 25.02
C ALA A 616 26.32 7.68 26.18
N GLY A 617 27.09 8.40 27.00
CA GLY A 617 27.82 7.84 28.13
C GLY A 617 26.94 7.03 29.09
N GLU A 618 25.76 7.54 29.44
CA GLU A 618 24.84 6.84 30.36
C GLU A 618 24.15 5.66 29.68
N ILE A 619 23.66 5.85 28.46
CA ILE A 619 23.03 4.78 27.66
C ILE A 619 24.01 3.62 27.48
N LEU A 620 25.24 3.92 27.07
CA LEU A 620 26.29 2.92 26.86
C LEU A 620 26.75 2.28 28.17
N ARG A 621 26.73 3.01 29.30
CA ARG A 621 27.03 2.45 30.63
C ARG A 621 25.99 1.41 31.04
N VAL A 622 24.70 1.73 30.95
CA VAL A 622 23.60 0.77 31.21
C VAL A 622 23.71 -0.44 30.28
N LYS A 623 24.01 -0.19 29.00
CA LYS A 623 24.22 -1.26 28.04
C LYS A 623 25.37 -2.18 28.47
N ARG A 624 26.56 -1.64 28.73
CA ARG A 624 27.75 -2.44 29.08
C ARG A 624 27.64 -3.10 30.47
N ALA A 625 26.82 -2.55 31.37
CA ALA A 625 26.54 -3.14 32.68
C ALA A 625 25.67 -4.40 32.58
N ALA A 626 24.94 -4.60 31.47
CA ALA A 626 24.24 -5.84 31.24
C ALA A 626 25.24 -7.02 31.20
N THR A 627 25.02 -7.99 32.09
CA THR A 627 25.92 -9.11 32.36
C THR A 627 25.99 -10.09 31.19
N SER A 628 26.96 -11.00 31.23
CA SER A 628 27.05 -12.15 30.32
C SER A 628 25.75 -13.00 30.27
N SER A 629 24.90 -12.92 31.29
CA SER A 629 23.58 -13.56 31.33
C SER A 629 22.52 -12.89 30.44
N LEU A 630 22.68 -11.63 29.99
CA LEU A 630 21.73 -10.99 29.08
C LEU A 630 21.56 -11.81 27.80
N TRP A 631 22.67 -12.30 27.24
CA TRP A 631 22.62 -13.11 26.02
C TRP A 631 21.90 -14.44 26.22
N SER A 632 22.06 -15.07 27.40
CA SER A 632 21.30 -16.27 27.75
C SER A 632 19.80 -15.97 27.85
N ILE A 633 19.43 -14.83 28.43
CA ILE A 633 18.03 -14.40 28.56
C ILE A 633 17.43 -14.13 27.17
N LEU A 634 18.10 -13.33 26.34
CA LEU A 634 17.65 -13.03 24.98
C LEU A 634 17.51 -14.30 24.14
N GLU A 635 18.47 -15.22 24.24
CA GLU A 635 18.41 -16.49 23.50
C GLU A 635 17.27 -17.39 24.00
N GLN A 636 16.96 -17.39 25.30
CA GLN A 636 15.80 -18.10 25.83
C GLN A 636 14.50 -17.54 25.24
N HIS A 637 14.30 -16.22 25.28
CA HIS A 637 13.13 -15.57 24.66
C HIS A 637 13.02 -15.89 23.17
N ARG A 638 14.14 -15.82 22.43
CA ARG A 638 14.20 -16.19 21.00
C ARG A 638 13.74 -17.65 20.79
N GLN A 639 14.24 -18.58 21.59
CA GLN A 639 13.92 -20.00 21.46
C GLN A 639 12.46 -20.30 21.78
N GLU A 640 11.92 -19.70 22.82
CA GLU A 640 10.52 -19.83 23.22
C GLU A 640 9.59 -19.29 22.12
N GLU A 641 9.81 -18.05 21.67
CA GLU A 641 9.04 -17.42 20.59
C GLU A 641 9.12 -18.24 19.28
N LEU A 642 10.31 -18.66 18.87
CA LEU A 642 10.48 -19.49 17.67
C LEU A 642 9.84 -20.88 17.84
N GLY A 643 9.80 -21.42 19.05
CA GLY A 643 9.08 -22.65 19.39
C GLY A 643 7.59 -22.53 19.08
N TYR A 644 6.95 -21.44 19.50
CA TYR A 644 5.55 -21.15 19.17
C TYR A 644 5.37 -20.87 17.67
N MET A 645 6.23 -20.04 17.06
CA MET A 645 6.14 -19.71 15.64
C MET A 645 6.26 -20.94 14.74
N ARG A 646 7.10 -21.92 15.12
CA ARG A 646 7.21 -23.21 14.40
C ARG A 646 5.87 -23.94 14.35
N GLN A 647 5.12 -23.94 15.45
CA GLN A 647 3.80 -24.55 15.52
C GLN A 647 2.81 -23.77 14.64
N CYS A 648 2.81 -22.44 14.74
CA CYS A 648 1.95 -21.59 13.89
C CYS A 648 2.20 -21.82 12.40
N PHE A 649 3.45 -21.97 11.96
CA PHE A 649 3.77 -22.20 10.55
C PHE A 649 3.31 -23.54 10.00
N GLN A 650 3.04 -24.52 10.87
CA GLN A 650 2.46 -25.81 10.49
C GLN A 650 0.93 -25.78 10.53
N ASP A 651 0.33 -24.73 11.12
CA ASP A 651 -1.10 -24.61 11.29
C ASP A 651 -1.80 -24.23 9.97
N LYS A 652 -2.89 -24.94 9.66
CA LYS A 652 -3.73 -24.69 8.49
C LYS A 652 -4.37 -23.31 8.52
N GLU A 653 -4.64 -22.76 9.71
CA GLU A 653 -5.24 -21.46 9.88
C GLU A 653 -4.30 -20.33 9.45
N TYR A 654 -3.00 -20.40 9.80
CA TYR A 654 -2.00 -19.47 9.30
C TYR A 654 -1.94 -19.51 7.77
N HIS A 655 -1.90 -20.71 7.17
CA HIS A 655 -1.90 -20.87 5.72
C HIS A 655 -3.14 -20.26 5.05
N ALA A 656 -4.33 -20.51 5.61
CA ALA A 656 -5.58 -19.97 5.09
C ALA A 656 -5.64 -18.44 5.18
N ARG A 657 -5.24 -17.86 6.32
CA ARG A 657 -5.21 -16.41 6.55
C ARG A 657 -4.18 -15.73 5.66
N ARG A 658 -2.98 -16.31 5.52
CA ARG A 658 -1.95 -15.82 4.60
C ARG A 658 -2.44 -15.81 3.17
N ARG A 659 -3.01 -16.93 2.69
CA ARG A 659 -3.55 -17.03 1.34
C ARG A 659 -4.64 -15.99 1.11
N LYS A 660 -5.57 -15.83 2.05
CA LYS A 660 -6.61 -14.81 1.96
C LYS A 660 -6.01 -13.40 1.85
N PHE A 661 -4.99 -13.09 2.63
CA PHE A 661 -4.35 -11.77 2.67
C PHE A 661 -3.55 -11.42 1.41
N VAL A 662 -2.88 -12.39 0.78
CA VAL A 662 -2.01 -12.09 -0.38
C VAL A 662 -2.77 -12.04 -1.71
N TYR A 663 -3.94 -12.67 -1.78
CA TYR A 663 -4.80 -12.69 -2.99
C TYR A 663 -6.00 -11.73 -2.93
N HIS A 664 -6.33 -11.16 -1.76
CA HIS A 664 -7.44 -10.21 -1.55
C HIS A 664 -6.96 -8.98 -0.80
#